data_AF-A0A1Z5JCI2-F1
#
_entry.id   AF-A0A1Z5JCI2-F1
#
_cell.length_a   1.000
_cell.length_b   1.000
_cell.length_c   1.000
_cell.angle_alpha   90.00
_cell.angle_beta   90.00
_cell.angle_gamma   90.00
#
_symmetry.space_group_name_H-M   'P 1'
#
loop_
_entity.id
_entity.type
_entity.pdbx_description
1 polymer ?
#
loop_
_entity_poly.entity_id
_entity_poly.type
_entity_poly.pdbx_seq_one_letter_code
_entity_poly.pdbx_strand_id
1 'polypeptide(L)'
;MPQYVILFYQYYPVDEQVDALQEALHQLCSHLHLRGRILVAPEGINGTLASHQKESLEALIRALVRDDAAKCSEENDKRLTAVQEYWKNTPCPELRMKYEDFKHSEVKEDDIDVNIQDLTAKNDEGTARRPSLFPDLFIRKTKELINTGGVFCNISLSQTGKGYISPTEWHQELLQADHNNTVWIDCRNEKEYQLGHFVHAINPQTTTFQQFIPWVHKNAHQLEGKQVRMYCTGGVRCEKASAFIRQTVPTVQNVKHLQGGIHKYLEAFVIPKGDEKETDAPSLWKGKNFVFDGRKHFDGNDEVVGQCRLCQAPYDQSMDCVCTVCREPVLICDSCRIAHSEYHCHAHAHLQNCYFSNLTRFSEAQLMEQYHQLQALYETMQVGKRFKQKRKTIWKQMQKIQHRVQKYRGAAPDDVASVCRNCGDTDCSGKCWGFYSLKRKQRLEQKRKVGENESSTPTTLKATSENNTMKRAKTCRSAEKNVCETIRPPTTYRRGDLRVPPPVIRTLSCRIKPAWRGQSALQVLQREWNPPYLSECIKLGLLRINETEPIVNEHRLLHSSDSSLSRISHVHEAPIVLPEGDIPLQKVTLSEAVVSHYRLNDPTLWVCNKPTTVPVHPAGPYNQNALVQLLQGQIASDRTVLIHPLHRIDRVTSGLLLCTPDPTHARWFHSEVNQQQMRKLYIAMVHGRFDGKQLLHHEEQRRRLGVIQCQLVARPTNSVENIEDSIILECSAPIHTSDPANGIRIIDAVHGKPAVSRFQLLHYNESDDTSLVLCSPLTGRNHQLRVHLHALGHAIVGDLQYGSSKPFSPIPVDRVLSAMSRAHEFRVEQSADDAIGVKEAEAAKSVCAACRDMKSAFTPAQLLQGGHSIQLHAWKYKLSILERKSSYDEPMVLQDLDLSVDLPGWAATLPHTTKINWL
;
A
#
# COMPACT_ATOMS: atom_id res chain seq x y z
N MET A 1 16.23 11.64 -37.20
CA MET A 1 17.17 11.17 -36.15
C MET A 1 16.66 9.87 -35.54
N PRO A 2 17.49 8.81 -35.52
CA PRO A 2 17.17 7.54 -34.87
C PRO A 2 16.92 7.73 -33.37
N GLN A 3 16.25 6.75 -32.75
CA GLN A 3 16.14 6.63 -31.30
C GLN A 3 16.78 5.33 -30.86
N TYR A 4 17.56 5.40 -29.79
CA TYR A 4 18.18 4.26 -29.15
C TYR A 4 17.32 3.85 -27.95
N VAL A 5 17.12 2.55 -27.75
CA VAL A 5 16.35 2.01 -26.63
C VAL A 5 17.19 1.01 -25.86
N ILE A 6 17.20 1.15 -24.53
CA ILE A 6 17.78 0.16 -23.61
C ILE A 6 16.67 -0.51 -22.78
N LEU A 7 16.83 -1.80 -22.55
CA LEU A 7 16.03 -2.60 -21.63
C LEU A 7 16.97 -3.26 -20.62
N PHE A 8 16.65 -3.16 -19.33
CA PHE A 8 17.49 -3.70 -18.25
C PHE A 8 16.66 -4.09 -17.03
N TYR A 9 17.15 -5.06 -16.27
CA TYR A 9 16.63 -5.36 -14.93
C TYR A 9 17.75 -5.91 -14.06
N GLN A 10 17.61 -5.77 -12.75
CA GLN A 10 18.49 -6.42 -11.80
C GLN A 10 17.69 -6.76 -10.54
N TYR A 11 17.74 -8.03 -10.15
CA TYR A 11 17.25 -8.47 -8.84
C TYR A 11 18.38 -8.30 -7.82
N TYR A 12 18.29 -7.23 -7.04
CA TYR A 12 19.24 -6.91 -5.98
C TYR A 12 18.45 -6.29 -4.82
N PRO A 13 18.54 -6.83 -3.60
CA PRO A 13 17.84 -6.25 -2.45
C PRO A 13 18.24 -4.79 -2.24
N VAL A 14 17.27 -3.88 -2.31
CA VAL A 14 17.42 -2.42 -2.10
C VAL A 14 16.44 -1.93 -1.02
N ASP A 15 16.03 -2.83 -0.11
CA ASP A 15 14.86 -2.72 0.77
C ASP A 15 14.73 -1.38 1.53
N GLU A 16 15.83 -0.84 2.07
CA GLU A 16 15.85 0.41 2.84
C GLU A 16 16.15 1.66 1.98
N GLN A 17 16.46 1.49 0.69
CA GLN A 17 17.00 2.55 -0.17
C GLN A 17 16.16 2.80 -1.43
N VAL A 18 15.00 2.16 -1.57
CA VAL A 18 14.10 2.29 -2.73
C VAL A 18 13.76 3.75 -3.05
N ASP A 19 13.48 4.57 -2.03
CA ASP A 19 13.10 5.98 -2.22
C ASP A 19 14.30 6.83 -2.69
N ALA A 20 15.47 6.61 -2.10
CA ALA A 20 16.71 7.26 -2.51
C ALA A 20 17.14 6.87 -3.93
N LEU A 21 17.05 5.59 -4.26
CA LEU A 21 17.37 5.06 -5.58
C LEU A 21 16.39 5.59 -6.64
N GLN A 22 15.10 5.67 -6.33
CA GLN A 22 14.11 6.28 -7.22
C GLN A 22 14.45 7.75 -7.53
N GLU A 23 14.78 8.53 -6.50
CA GLU A 23 15.13 9.94 -6.65
C GLU A 23 16.43 10.12 -7.44
N ALA A 24 17.46 9.33 -7.13
CA ALA A 24 18.74 9.37 -7.85
C ALA A 24 18.59 9.02 -9.33
N LEU A 25 17.84 7.97 -9.65
CA LEU A 25 17.51 7.61 -11.04
C LEU A 25 16.70 8.72 -11.71
N HIS A 26 15.81 9.40 -10.99
CA HIS A 26 15.01 10.49 -11.54
C HIS A 26 15.88 11.69 -11.91
N GLN A 27 16.80 12.09 -11.03
CA GLN A 27 17.73 13.17 -11.30
C GLN A 27 18.69 12.82 -12.43
N LEU A 28 19.27 11.62 -12.41
CA LEU A 28 20.18 11.13 -13.45
C LEU A 28 19.51 11.07 -14.83
N CYS A 29 18.35 10.41 -14.94
CA CYS A 29 17.64 10.30 -16.21
C CYS A 29 17.13 11.67 -16.70
N SER A 30 16.75 12.57 -15.79
CA SER A 30 16.35 13.94 -16.17
C SER A 30 17.53 14.76 -16.70
N HIS A 31 18.70 14.64 -16.07
CA HIS A 31 19.94 15.30 -16.50
C HIS A 31 20.41 14.80 -17.87
N LEU A 32 20.29 13.49 -18.11
CA LEU A 32 20.61 12.85 -19.39
C LEU A 32 19.48 12.98 -20.44
N HIS A 33 18.40 13.71 -20.13
CA HIS A 33 17.22 13.90 -21.00
C HIS A 33 16.60 12.60 -21.52
N LEU A 34 16.69 11.52 -20.73
CA LEU A 34 16.14 10.22 -21.05
C LEU A 34 14.62 10.20 -20.86
N ARG A 35 13.93 9.41 -21.68
CA ARG A 35 12.50 9.14 -21.55
C ARG A 35 12.26 7.64 -21.41
N GLY A 36 11.15 7.24 -20.80
CA GLY A 36 10.85 5.83 -20.60
C GLY A 36 10.34 5.52 -19.20
N ARG A 37 10.50 4.27 -18.78
CA ARG A 37 9.93 3.77 -17.53
C ARG A 37 10.96 3.01 -16.73
N ILE A 38 11.07 3.31 -15.45
CA ILE A 38 11.82 2.49 -14.49
C ILE A 38 10.89 2.13 -13.31
N LEU A 39 10.86 0.86 -12.96
CA LEU A 39 10.26 0.34 -11.74
C LEU A 39 11.38 0.09 -10.74
N VAL A 40 11.21 0.65 -9.54
CA VAL A 40 12.08 0.39 -8.39
C VAL A 40 11.24 -0.35 -7.36
N ALA A 41 11.75 -1.47 -6.86
CA ALA A 41 11.10 -2.28 -5.83
C ALA A 41 12.13 -2.69 -4.79
N PRO A 42 11.73 -3.13 -3.60
CA PRO A 42 12.66 -3.64 -2.59
C PRO A 42 13.56 -4.78 -3.13
N GLU A 43 13.07 -5.54 -4.11
CA GLU A 43 13.81 -6.62 -4.77
C GLU A 43 14.72 -6.19 -5.94
N GLY A 44 14.78 -4.90 -6.29
CA GLY A 44 15.73 -4.37 -7.29
C GLY A 44 15.16 -3.31 -8.25
N ILE A 45 15.59 -3.37 -9.52
CA ILE A 45 15.21 -2.42 -10.59
C ILE A 45 14.82 -3.11 -11.90
N ASN A 46 13.89 -2.52 -12.66
CA ASN A 46 13.49 -2.97 -14.00
C ASN A 46 13.13 -1.74 -14.85
N GLY A 47 13.76 -1.56 -16.01
CA GLY A 47 13.63 -0.34 -16.79
C GLY A 47 13.66 -0.54 -18.30
N THR A 48 12.99 0.38 -19.01
CA THR A 48 13.10 0.57 -20.45
C THR A 48 13.18 2.06 -20.73
N LEU A 49 14.28 2.51 -21.31
CA LEU A 49 14.54 3.93 -21.58
C LEU A 49 14.94 4.15 -23.03
N ALA A 50 14.68 5.34 -23.54
CA ALA A 50 15.06 5.76 -24.88
C ALA A 50 15.67 7.17 -24.89
N SER A 51 16.55 7.41 -25.86
CA SER A 51 17.16 8.70 -26.17
C SER A 51 17.40 8.86 -27.67
N HIS A 52 17.49 10.11 -28.14
CA HIS A 52 18.01 10.42 -29.48
C HIS A 52 19.55 10.43 -29.52
N GLN A 53 20.20 10.54 -28.37
CA GLN A 53 21.65 10.55 -28.21
C GLN A 53 22.08 9.21 -27.60
N LYS A 54 22.87 8.44 -28.34
CA LYS A 54 23.39 7.14 -27.90
C LYS A 54 24.25 7.31 -26.64
N GLU A 55 25.00 8.40 -26.62
CA GLU A 55 25.93 8.82 -25.56
C GLU A 55 25.20 8.99 -24.22
N SER A 56 23.94 9.46 -24.23
CA SER A 56 23.14 9.59 -23.01
C SER A 56 22.78 8.24 -22.39
N LEU A 57 22.51 7.23 -23.22
CA LEU A 57 22.22 5.88 -22.73
C LEU A 57 23.50 5.18 -22.29
N GLU A 58 24.59 5.36 -23.02
CA GLU A 58 25.91 4.87 -22.62
C GLU A 58 26.36 5.50 -21.28
N ALA A 59 26.13 6.80 -21.08
CA ALA A 59 26.42 7.47 -19.81
C ALA A 59 25.60 6.88 -18.64
N LEU A 60 24.33 6.55 -18.86
CA LEU A 60 23.52 5.84 -17.86
C LEU A 60 24.06 4.44 -17.58
N ILE A 61 24.43 3.67 -18.61
CA ILE A 61 25.00 2.32 -18.43
C ILE A 61 26.31 2.41 -17.63
N ARG A 62 27.18 3.34 -18.00
CA ARG A 62 28.45 3.58 -17.27
C ARG A 62 28.21 4.03 -15.83
N ALA A 63 27.11 4.71 -15.53
CA ALA A 63 26.75 5.04 -14.15
C ALA A 63 26.32 3.79 -13.35
N LEU A 64 25.65 2.83 -14.00
CA LEU A 64 25.08 1.64 -13.37
C LEU A 64 26.02 0.41 -13.32
N VAL A 65 27.04 0.36 -14.17
CA VAL A 65 28.04 -0.73 -14.25
C VAL A 65 29.34 -0.32 -13.53
N ARG A 66 29.95 -1.22 -12.73
CA ARG A 66 31.12 -0.89 -11.89
C ARG A 66 32.47 -1.49 -12.32
N ASP A 67 32.56 -2.37 -13.32
CA ASP A 67 33.84 -3.04 -13.63
C ASP A 67 34.80 -2.19 -14.48
N ASP A 68 35.99 -2.02 -13.88
CA ASP A 68 37.28 -1.44 -14.28
C ASP A 68 37.35 -0.33 -15.33
N ALA A 69 37.95 0.78 -14.89
CA ALA A 69 38.40 1.94 -15.65
C ALA A 69 39.34 1.64 -16.86
N ALA A 70 39.58 0.38 -17.22
CA ALA A 70 40.55 -0.06 -18.22
C ALA A 70 40.02 -0.06 -19.67
N LYS A 71 38.73 0.22 -19.93
CA LYS A 71 38.16 0.29 -21.29
C LYS A 71 37.67 1.67 -21.75
N CYS A 72 37.84 2.73 -20.95
CA CYS A 72 37.41 4.08 -21.32
C CYS A 72 38.60 4.93 -21.80
N SER A 73 38.95 4.84 -23.08
CA SER A 73 39.68 5.90 -23.76
C SER A 73 38.68 6.94 -24.25
N GLU A 74 38.45 8.00 -23.47
CA GLU A 74 38.21 9.38 -23.95
C GLU A 74 37.80 10.29 -22.79
N GLU A 75 38.58 11.34 -22.59
CA GLU A 75 38.69 12.13 -21.37
C GLU A 75 37.92 13.47 -21.42
N ASN A 76 36.83 13.59 -22.19
CA ASN A 76 36.27 14.92 -22.47
C ASN A 76 34.76 15.14 -22.36
N ASP A 77 33.98 14.22 -21.76
CA ASP A 77 32.56 14.49 -21.54
C ASP A 77 32.26 14.99 -20.11
N LYS A 78 32.10 16.32 -19.95
CA LYS A 78 31.70 16.97 -18.69
C LYS A 78 30.40 16.39 -18.10
N ARG A 79 29.52 15.82 -18.93
CA ARG A 79 28.30 15.13 -18.45
C ARG A 79 28.64 13.84 -17.72
N LEU A 80 29.72 13.16 -18.10
CA LEU A 80 30.12 11.87 -17.55
C LEU A 80 30.74 12.00 -16.15
N THR A 81 31.60 13.00 -15.94
CA THR A 81 32.22 13.27 -14.62
C THR A 81 31.16 13.64 -13.57
N ALA A 82 30.22 14.51 -13.91
CA ALA A 82 29.13 14.90 -13.01
C ALA A 82 28.20 13.73 -12.67
N VAL A 83 27.92 12.85 -13.63
CA VAL A 83 27.09 11.65 -13.42
C VAL A 83 27.79 10.61 -12.57
N GLN A 84 29.08 10.35 -12.80
CA GLN A 84 29.86 9.41 -11.99
C GLN A 84 30.07 9.91 -10.56
N GLU A 85 30.30 11.20 -10.37
CA GLU A 85 30.44 11.82 -9.05
C GLU A 85 29.09 11.86 -8.30
N TYR A 86 27.99 12.13 -9.01
CA TYR A 86 26.62 12.06 -8.47
C TYR A 86 26.20 10.61 -8.10
N TRP A 87 26.52 9.63 -8.94
CA TRP A 87 26.18 8.22 -8.69
C TRP A 87 27.05 7.59 -7.59
N LYS A 88 28.34 7.96 -7.49
CA LYS A 88 29.21 7.59 -6.35
C LYS A 88 28.66 8.05 -5.00
N ASN A 89 27.90 9.15 -5.00
CA ASN A 89 27.26 9.74 -3.81
C ASN A 89 25.80 9.30 -3.63
N THR A 90 25.30 8.36 -4.45
CA THR A 90 23.95 7.81 -4.32
C THR A 90 23.91 6.79 -3.17
N PRO A 91 22.84 6.70 -2.36
CA PRO A 91 22.80 5.86 -1.15
C PRO A 91 22.95 4.35 -1.35
N CYS A 92 23.06 3.89 -2.60
CA CYS A 92 23.05 2.48 -3.01
C CYS A 92 24.28 2.09 -3.87
N PRO A 93 25.53 2.29 -3.38
CA PRO A 93 26.76 2.04 -4.16
C PRO A 93 27.00 0.55 -4.50
N GLU A 94 26.17 -0.34 -3.98
CA GLU A 94 26.25 -1.79 -4.12
C GLU A 94 25.30 -2.36 -5.18
N LEU A 95 24.35 -1.56 -5.68
CA LEU A 95 23.54 -1.94 -6.85
C LEU A 95 24.45 -1.97 -8.08
N ARG A 96 25.12 -3.11 -8.28
CA ARG A 96 26.07 -3.33 -9.37
C ARG A 96 25.36 -4.12 -10.47
N MET A 97 25.12 -3.45 -11.59
CA MET A 97 24.68 -4.13 -12.80
C MET A 97 25.91 -4.57 -13.59
N LYS A 98 25.78 -5.69 -14.30
CA LYS A 98 26.76 -6.10 -15.31
C LYS A 98 26.39 -5.48 -16.65
N TYR A 99 27.37 -5.30 -17.53
CA TYR A 99 27.09 -4.75 -18.86
C TYR A 99 26.11 -5.64 -19.65
N GLU A 100 26.16 -6.96 -19.41
CA GLU A 100 25.30 -7.96 -20.04
C GLU A 100 23.83 -7.88 -19.61
N ASP A 101 23.53 -7.19 -18.50
CA ASP A 101 22.17 -6.95 -18.03
C ASP A 101 21.44 -5.91 -18.90
N PHE A 102 22.19 -5.14 -19.71
CA PHE A 102 21.67 -4.14 -20.63
C PHE A 102 21.48 -4.72 -22.03
N LYS A 103 20.25 -4.57 -22.53
CA LYS A 103 19.84 -5.00 -23.88
C LYS A 103 19.63 -3.77 -24.72
N HIS A 104 20.22 -3.78 -25.91
CA HIS A 104 20.30 -2.61 -26.77
C HIS A 104 19.47 -2.85 -28.02
N SER A 105 18.80 -1.81 -28.49
CA SER A 105 18.23 -1.79 -29.83
C SER A 105 18.39 -0.40 -30.41
N GLU A 106 18.94 -0.35 -31.61
CA GLU A 106 18.92 0.83 -32.46
C GLU A 106 17.64 0.80 -33.29
N VAL A 107 16.96 1.94 -33.41
CA VAL A 107 15.79 2.08 -34.27
C VAL A 107 16.15 3.06 -35.36
N LYS A 108 16.34 2.55 -36.58
CA LYS A 108 16.66 3.35 -37.77
C LYS A 108 15.41 4.04 -38.31
N GLU A 109 15.58 5.00 -39.21
CA GLU A 109 14.46 5.76 -39.77
C GLU A 109 13.46 4.87 -40.53
N ASP A 110 13.96 3.80 -41.15
CA ASP A 110 13.18 2.86 -41.96
C ASP A 110 12.46 1.78 -41.11
N ASP A 111 12.87 1.58 -39.84
CA ASP A 111 12.25 0.62 -38.91
C ASP A 111 10.97 1.17 -38.25
N ILE A 112 10.65 2.45 -38.50
CA ILE A 112 9.51 3.15 -37.91
C ILE A 112 8.32 3.04 -38.86
N ASP A 113 7.52 2.00 -38.62
CA ASP A 113 6.31 1.69 -39.36
C ASP A 113 5.37 2.92 -39.54
N VAL A 114 4.69 2.96 -40.69
CA VAL A 114 4.00 4.11 -41.33
C VAL A 114 2.96 4.78 -40.40
N ASN A 115 2.49 4.09 -39.36
CA ASN A 115 1.53 4.59 -38.37
C ASN A 115 2.06 5.63 -37.38
N ILE A 116 3.38 5.87 -37.31
CA ILE A 116 3.97 6.93 -36.46
C ILE A 116 4.02 8.29 -37.21
N GLN A 117 3.91 8.29 -38.53
CA GLN A 117 3.97 9.51 -39.36
C GLN A 117 2.76 10.44 -39.13
N ASP A 118 1.60 9.91 -38.77
CA ASP A 118 0.37 10.66 -38.48
C ASP A 118 0.40 11.48 -37.16
N LEU A 119 1.48 11.36 -36.39
CA LEU A 119 1.70 12.11 -35.14
C LEU A 119 2.63 13.32 -35.33
N THR A 120 3.03 13.63 -36.56
CA THR A 120 3.79 14.85 -36.86
C THR A 120 2.89 16.07 -36.68
N ALA A 121 3.06 16.79 -35.57
CA ALA A 121 2.57 18.16 -35.50
C ALA A 121 3.46 19.01 -36.42
N LYS A 122 2.87 19.57 -37.49
CA LYS A 122 3.49 20.68 -38.20
C LYS A 122 3.46 21.88 -37.25
N ASN A 123 4.62 22.37 -36.85
CA ASN A 123 4.71 23.70 -36.24
C ASN A 123 4.72 24.74 -37.37
N ASP A 124 4.37 26.00 -37.07
CA ASP A 124 4.26 27.11 -38.04
C ASP A 124 5.56 27.43 -38.82
N GLU A 125 6.67 26.74 -38.51
CA GLU A 125 7.97 26.84 -39.21
C GLU A 125 8.27 25.63 -40.13
N GLY A 126 7.30 24.77 -40.44
CA GLY A 126 7.43 23.72 -41.46
C GLY A 126 8.35 22.54 -41.11
N THR A 127 8.93 22.49 -39.90
CA THR A 127 9.77 21.35 -39.46
C THR A 127 8.95 20.27 -38.76
N ALA A 128 8.88 19.08 -39.36
CA ALA A 128 8.19 17.92 -38.80
C ALA A 128 8.97 17.34 -37.60
N ARG A 129 8.48 17.56 -36.36
CA ARG A 129 9.04 16.88 -35.18
C ARG A 129 8.48 15.46 -35.08
N ARG A 130 9.36 14.46 -35.13
CA ARG A 130 9.00 13.04 -34.94
C ARG A 130 8.59 12.77 -33.48
N PRO A 131 7.55 11.94 -33.24
CA PRO A 131 7.09 11.61 -31.89
C PRO A 131 8.09 10.69 -31.17
N SER A 132 8.21 10.85 -29.85
CA SER A 132 9.10 10.03 -29.03
C SER A 132 8.46 8.67 -28.70
N LEU A 133 9.26 7.59 -28.69
CA LEU A 133 8.83 6.24 -28.29
C LEU A 133 8.25 6.19 -26.88
N PHE A 134 8.66 7.12 -26.02
CA PHE A 134 8.08 7.35 -24.71
C PHE A 134 7.64 8.82 -24.57
N PRO A 135 6.39 9.09 -24.14
CA PRO A 135 5.91 10.45 -23.91
C PRO A 135 6.77 11.21 -22.90
N ASP A 136 7.10 10.54 -21.79
CA ASP A 136 7.71 11.11 -20.60
C ASP A 136 8.64 10.09 -19.94
N LEU A 137 9.45 10.57 -18.97
CA LEU A 137 10.13 9.73 -17.99
C LEU A 137 9.19 9.40 -16.84
N PHE A 138 9.06 8.11 -16.50
CA PHE A 138 8.28 7.62 -15.36
C PHE A 138 9.12 6.67 -14.52
N ILE A 139 9.53 7.11 -13.34
CA ILE A 139 10.21 6.25 -12.36
C ILE A 139 9.27 6.02 -11.20
N ARG A 140 8.92 4.77 -10.92
CA ARG A 140 7.86 4.42 -9.98
C ARG A 140 8.30 3.37 -8.96
N LYS A 141 8.08 3.68 -7.69
CA LYS A 141 8.11 2.71 -6.59
C LYS A 141 6.99 1.68 -6.71
N THR A 142 7.37 0.42 -6.62
CA THR A 142 6.48 -0.74 -6.65
C THR A 142 6.83 -1.72 -5.53
N LYS A 143 5.93 -2.66 -5.24
CA LYS A 143 6.21 -3.71 -4.25
C LYS A 143 7.07 -4.84 -4.83
N GLU A 144 6.96 -5.05 -6.13
CA GLU A 144 7.64 -6.09 -6.89
C GLU A 144 7.93 -5.53 -8.29
N LEU A 145 9.09 -5.83 -8.86
CA LEU A 145 9.48 -5.45 -10.23
C LEU A 145 8.54 -6.04 -11.28
N ILE A 146 8.04 -7.23 -10.98
CA ILE A 146 6.96 -7.89 -11.70
C ILE A 146 5.91 -8.27 -10.65
N ASN A 147 4.71 -7.74 -10.81
CA ASN A 147 3.64 -7.97 -9.85
C ASN A 147 3.17 -9.43 -9.89
N THR A 148 3.37 -10.14 -8.78
CA THR A 148 2.95 -11.52 -8.63
C THR A 148 1.78 -11.69 -7.66
N GLY A 149 1.29 -10.58 -7.11
CA GLY A 149 0.27 -10.58 -6.06
C GLY A 149 0.82 -10.96 -4.69
N GLY A 150 2.13 -10.85 -4.47
CA GLY A 150 2.78 -11.16 -3.20
C GLY A 150 2.99 -12.66 -2.94
N VAL A 151 2.81 -13.52 -3.94
CA VAL A 151 3.08 -14.97 -3.79
C VAL A 151 4.59 -15.24 -3.81
N PHE A 152 5.36 -14.44 -4.55
CA PHE A 152 6.79 -14.64 -4.72
C PHE A 152 7.64 -13.94 -3.66
N CYS A 153 7.05 -13.30 -2.64
CA CYS A 153 7.82 -12.63 -1.59
C CYS A 153 8.64 -13.58 -0.72
N ASN A 154 8.36 -14.89 -0.76
CA ASN A 154 9.04 -15.93 0.01
C ASN A 154 9.85 -16.89 -0.87
N ILE A 155 10.00 -16.62 -2.17
CA ILE A 155 10.67 -17.53 -3.11
C ILE A 155 12.12 -17.07 -3.28
N SER A 156 13.05 -17.94 -2.92
CA SER A 156 14.48 -17.66 -3.08
C SER A 156 14.88 -17.67 -4.55
N LEU A 157 15.49 -16.58 -5.03
CA LEU A 157 16.08 -16.48 -6.37
C LEU A 157 17.52 -17.01 -6.44
N SER A 158 18.05 -17.54 -5.34
CA SER A 158 19.46 -18.02 -5.24
C SER A 158 19.83 -19.10 -6.26
N GLN A 159 18.86 -19.92 -6.67
CA GLN A 159 19.07 -20.99 -7.64
C GLN A 159 18.74 -20.58 -9.08
N THR A 160 18.14 -19.41 -9.30
CA THR A 160 17.67 -18.95 -10.60
C THR A 160 18.83 -18.89 -11.61
N GLY A 161 20.00 -18.41 -11.16
CA GLY A 161 21.21 -18.31 -11.99
C GLY A 161 21.76 -19.62 -12.54
N LYS A 162 21.33 -20.78 -12.01
CA LYS A 162 21.69 -22.10 -12.55
C LYS A 162 20.83 -22.53 -13.75
N GLY A 163 19.80 -21.75 -14.09
CA GLY A 163 18.83 -22.06 -15.14
C GLY A 163 19.06 -21.35 -16.48
N TYR A 164 20.08 -20.52 -16.63
CA TYR A 164 20.30 -19.80 -17.87
C TYR A 164 20.75 -20.73 -19.00
N ILE A 165 20.21 -20.49 -20.18
CA ILE A 165 20.67 -21.06 -21.44
C ILE A 165 20.86 -19.92 -22.44
N SER A 166 22.00 -19.89 -23.13
CA SER A 166 22.30 -18.87 -24.13
C SER A 166 21.36 -18.98 -25.35
N PRO A 167 21.23 -17.93 -26.17
CA PRO A 167 20.46 -18.00 -27.41
C PRO A 167 20.84 -19.18 -28.33
N THR A 168 22.13 -19.46 -28.46
CA THR A 168 22.63 -20.55 -29.33
C THR A 168 22.28 -21.92 -28.78
N GLU A 169 22.50 -22.14 -27.48
CA GLU A 169 22.12 -23.39 -26.83
C GLU A 169 20.60 -23.58 -26.83
N TRP A 170 19.81 -22.51 -26.64
CA TRP A 170 18.34 -22.55 -26.75
C TRP A 170 17.91 -22.98 -28.14
N HIS A 171 18.53 -22.42 -29.18
CA HIS A 171 18.25 -22.77 -30.57
C HIS A 171 18.55 -24.25 -30.85
N GLN A 172 19.74 -24.72 -30.45
CA GLN A 172 20.14 -26.12 -30.63
C GLN A 172 19.22 -27.07 -29.86
N GLU A 173 18.89 -26.74 -28.61
CA GLU A 173 18.00 -27.54 -27.80
C GLU A 173 16.58 -27.57 -28.37
N LEU A 174 16.08 -26.46 -28.91
CA LEU A 174 14.75 -26.41 -29.53
C LEU A 174 14.67 -27.26 -30.81
N LEU A 175 15.78 -27.43 -31.54
CA LEU A 175 15.86 -28.33 -32.71
C LEU A 175 15.95 -29.80 -32.33
N GLN A 176 16.68 -30.12 -31.26
CA GLN A 176 17.09 -31.49 -30.93
C GLN A 176 16.26 -32.14 -29.81
N ALA A 177 15.47 -31.36 -29.08
CA ALA A 177 14.73 -31.87 -27.93
C ALA A 177 13.64 -32.88 -28.33
N ASP A 178 13.50 -33.93 -27.51
CA ASP A 178 12.26 -34.71 -27.50
C ASP A 178 11.14 -33.84 -26.90
N HIS A 179 10.30 -33.27 -27.75
CA HIS A 179 9.18 -32.41 -27.35
C HIS A 179 8.09 -33.16 -26.55
N ASN A 180 8.13 -34.49 -26.48
CA ASN A 180 7.28 -35.23 -25.55
C ASN A 180 7.82 -35.16 -24.12
N ASN A 181 9.13 -35.01 -23.95
CA ASN A 181 9.79 -34.90 -22.64
C ASN A 181 10.14 -33.46 -22.25
N THR A 182 10.16 -32.53 -23.20
CA THR A 182 10.51 -31.12 -22.98
C THR A 182 9.33 -30.20 -23.24
N VAL A 183 8.96 -29.43 -22.22
CA VAL A 183 7.86 -28.46 -22.21
C VAL A 183 8.41 -27.04 -22.37
N TRP A 184 7.97 -26.37 -23.42
CA TRP A 184 8.33 -24.98 -23.74
C TRP A 184 7.21 -24.06 -23.29
N ILE A 185 7.49 -23.04 -22.47
CA ILE A 185 6.47 -22.19 -21.86
C ILE A 185 6.74 -20.72 -22.19
N ASP A 186 5.75 -20.06 -22.79
CA ASP A 186 5.76 -18.61 -22.93
C ASP A 186 5.29 -17.97 -21.61
N CYS A 187 6.19 -17.35 -20.86
CA CYS A 187 5.84 -16.67 -19.61
C CYS A 187 5.19 -15.29 -19.83
N ARG A 188 4.85 -14.92 -21.07
CA ARG A 188 4.21 -13.65 -21.41
C ARG A 188 2.68 -13.72 -21.35
N ASN A 189 2.04 -12.56 -21.53
CA ASN A 189 0.59 -12.51 -21.62
C ASN A 189 0.11 -12.97 -23.01
N GLU A 190 -1.15 -13.39 -23.09
CA GLU A 190 -1.83 -13.86 -24.31
C GLU A 190 -1.56 -12.98 -25.55
N LYS A 191 -1.72 -11.66 -25.40
CA LYS A 191 -1.52 -10.72 -26.53
C LYS A 191 -0.11 -10.76 -27.13
N GLU A 192 0.88 -11.10 -26.31
CA GLU A 192 2.29 -11.15 -26.70
C GLU A 192 2.56 -12.45 -27.46
N TYR A 193 1.96 -13.55 -27.02
CA TYR A 193 2.00 -14.85 -27.70
C TYR A 193 1.29 -14.81 -29.05
N GLN A 194 0.11 -14.18 -29.11
CA GLN A 194 -0.68 -14.04 -30.35
C GLN A 194 0.09 -13.30 -31.44
N LEU A 195 0.97 -12.37 -31.08
CA LEU A 195 1.75 -11.64 -32.06
C LEU A 195 2.96 -12.43 -32.57
N GLY A 196 3.57 -13.22 -31.70
CA GLY A 196 4.72 -14.04 -32.05
C GLY A 196 5.15 -14.92 -30.89
N HIS A 197 5.68 -16.10 -31.18
CA HIS A 197 6.10 -17.08 -30.18
C HIS A 197 7.11 -18.07 -30.78
N PHE A 198 7.83 -18.81 -29.92
CA PHE A 198 8.66 -19.92 -30.37
C PHE A 198 7.81 -21.10 -30.80
N VAL A 199 8.30 -21.87 -31.77
CA VAL A 199 7.71 -23.18 -32.10
C VAL A 199 7.59 -24.06 -30.84
N HIS A 200 6.53 -24.87 -30.79
CA HIS A 200 6.21 -25.77 -29.68
C HIS A 200 5.91 -25.10 -28.32
N ALA A 201 5.92 -23.77 -28.22
CA ALA A 201 5.64 -23.06 -26.98
C ALA A 201 4.18 -23.16 -26.56
N ILE A 202 3.95 -23.62 -25.33
CA ILE A 202 2.66 -23.57 -24.65
C ILE A 202 2.35 -22.12 -24.29
N ASN A 203 1.13 -21.70 -24.59
CA ASN A 203 0.56 -20.44 -24.17
C ASN A 203 -0.27 -20.63 -22.89
N PRO A 204 0.14 -20.04 -21.75
CA PRO A 204 -0.64 -20.09 -20.51
C PRO A 204 -1.97 -19.34 -20.54
N GLN A 205 -2.25 -18.58 -21.59
CA GLN A 205 -3.45 -17.74 -21.77
C GLN A 205 -3.65 -16.71 -20.66
N THR A 206 -2.55 -16.14 -20.15
CA THR A 206 -2.59 -15.18 -19.05
C THR A 206 -2.85 -13.76 -19.55
N THR A 207 -3.70 -13.02 -18.85
CA THR A 207 -3.90 -11.57 -19.09
C THR A 207 -3.01 -10.70 -18.20
N THR A 208 -2.52 -11.27 -17.10
CA THR A 208 -1.52 -10.68 -16.21
C THR A 208 -0.58 -11.78 -15.74
N PHE A 209 0.69 -11.46 -15.50
CA PHE A 209 1.68 -12.44 -15.03
C PHE A 209 1.29 -13.11 -13.70
N GLN A 210 0.54 -12.44 -12.82
CA GLN A 210 -0.01 -13.06 -11.60
C GLN A 210 -0.84 -14.33 -11.89
N GLN A 211 -1.50 -14.42 -13.05
CA GLN A 211 -2.29 -15.58 -13.45
C GLN A 211 -1.43 -16.78 -13.86
N PHE A 212 -0.13 -16.60 -14.06
CA PHE A 212 0.81 -17.69 -14.31
C PHE A 212 0.86 -18.66 -13.11
N ILE A 213 0.75 -18.16 -11.89
CA ILE A 213 0.78 -18.95 -10.65
C ILE A 213 -0.33 -20.00 -10.59
N PRO A 214 -1.63 -19.62 -10.65
CA PRO A 214 -2.70 -20.60 -10.66
C PRO A 214 -2.66 -21.48 -11.92
N TRP A 215 -2.09 -21.01 -13.04
CA TRP A 215 -1.89 -21.84 -14.22
C TRP A 215 -0.88 -22.97 -13.95
N VAL A 216 0.26 -22.70 -13.32
CA VAL A 216 1.24 -23.73 -12.95
C VAL A 216 0.60 -24.75 -12.00
N HIS A 217 -0.12 -24.30 -10.96
CA HIS A 217 -0.80 -25.23 -10.05
C HIS A 217 -1.82 -26.13 -10.77
N LYS A 218 -2.60 -25.57 -11.70
CA LYS A 218 -3.60 -26.34 -12.46
C LYS A 218 -2.94 -27.33 -13.43
N ASN A 219 -1.79 -26.98 -14.00
CA ASN A 219 -1.10 -27.77 -15.02
C ASN A 219 0.16 -28.46 -14.49
N ALA A 220 0.30 -28.61 -13.16
CA ALA A 220 1.48 -29.23 -12.55
C ALA A 220 1.73 -30.64 -13.12
N HIS A 221 0.67 -31.42 -13.31
CA HIS A 221 0.69 -32.75 -13.95
C HIS A 221 1.34 -32.79 -15.35
N GLN A 222 1.38 -31.67 -16.08
CA GLN A 222 2.03 -31.59 -17.40
C GLN A 222 3.53 -31.30 -17.29
N LEU A 223 3.99 -30.88 -16.12
CA LEU A 223 5.38 -30.49 -15.83
C LEU A 223 6.12 -31.58 -15.02
N GLU A 224 5.39 -32.42 -14.28
CA GLU A 224 5.94 -33.51 -13.48
C GLU A 224 6.77 -34.47 -14.35
N GLY A 225 8.02 -34.71 -13.96
CA GLY A 225 8.93 -35.61 -14.67
C GLY A 225 9.38 -35.10 -16.05
N LYS A 226 9.08 -33.85 -16.42
CA LYS A 226 9.48 -33.24 -17.70
C LYS A 226 10.65 -32.27 -17.53
N GLN A 227 11.30 -31.95 -18.64
CA GLN A 227 12.21 -30.81 -18.75
C GLN A 227 11.41 -29.55 -19.10
N VAL A 228 11.62 -28.45 -18.41
CA VAL A 228 10.89 -27.19 -18.64
C VAL A 228 11.83 -26.12 -19.19
N ARG A 229 11.42 -25.48 -20.28
CA ARG A 229 12.12 -24.38 -20.95
C ARG A 229 11.20 -23.18 -21.00
N MET A 230 11.67 -22.02 -20.56
CA MET A 230 10.82 -20.84 -20.48
C MET A 230 11.47 -19.60 -21.08
N TYR A 231 10.64 -18.71 -21.60
CA TYR A 231 11.11 -17.44 -22.13
C TYR A 231 10.10 -16.33 -21.88
N CYS A 232 10.59 -15.09 -21.99
CA CYS A 232 9.77 -13.90 -22.08
C CYS A 232 10.54 -12.84 -22.88
N THR A 233 9.97 -11.64 -23.06
CA THR A 233 10.55 -10.56 -23.90
C THR A 233 12.01 -10.27 -23.55
N GLY A 234 12.30 -10.17 -22.25
CA GLY A 234 13.61 -9.77 -21.77
C GLY A 234 14.02 -10.44 -20.46
N GLY A 235 13.65 -11.69 -20.21
CA GLY A 235 14.15 -12.49 -19.07
C GLY A 235 13.50 -12.26 -17.70
N VAL A 236 13.14 -11.02 -17.33
CA VAL A 236 12.70 -10.66 -15.96
C VAL A 236 11.54 -11.51 -15.39
N ARG A 237 10.58 -11.96 -16.22
CA ARG A 237 9.48 -12.84 -15.78
C ARG A 237 9.97 -14.27 -15.50
N CYS A 238 10.91 -14.77 -16.31
CA CYS A 238 11.49 -16.10 -16.19
C CYS A 238 12.28 -16.29 -14.89
N GLU A 239 12.90 -15.21 -14.38
CA GLU A 239 13.65 -15.21 -13.12
C GLU A 239 12.79 -15.75 -11.98
N LYS A 240 11.61 -15.13 -11.80
CA LYS A 240 10.62 -15.54 -10.80
C LYS A 240 9.98 -16.87 -11.18
N ALA A 241 9.43 -16.99 -12.39
CA ALA A 241 8.67 -18.16 -12.79
C ALA A 241 9.45 -19.48 -12.65
N SER A 242 10.76 -19.46 -12.94
CA SER A 242 11.59 -20.67 -12.87
C SER A 242 11.83 -21.12 -11.43
N ALA A 243 12.11 -20.17 -10.52
CA ALA A 243 12.24 -20.45 -9.10
C ALA A 243 10.93 -21.03 -8.52
N PHE A 244 9.78 -20.47 -8.93
CA PHE A 244 8.48 -20.95 -8.48
C PHE A 244 8.13 -22.35 -8.99
N ILE A 245 8.40 -22.68 -10.25
CA ILE A 245 8.15 -24.04 -10.76
C ILE A 245 9.02 -25.05 -10.01
N ARG A 246 10.31 -24.77 -9.79
CA ARG A 246 11.20 -25.66 -9.04
C ARG A 246 10.72 -25.93 -7.62
N GLN A 247 10.16 -24.91 -6.97
CA GLN A 247 9.63 -25.04 -5.61
C GLN A 247 8.26 -25.75 -5.57
N THR A 248 7.42 -25.52 -6.58
CA THR A 248 6.01 -25.96 -6.58
C THR A 248 5.82 -27.34 -7.19
N VAL A 249 6.70 -27.74 -8.11
CA VAL A 249 6.66 -29.04 -8.80
C VAL A 249 8.01 -29.75 -8.58
N PRO A 250 8.25 -30.38 -7.42
CA PRO A 250 9.56 -30.94 -7.07
C PRO A 250 10.05 -32.06 -8.00
N THR A 251 9.14 -32.71 -8.73
CA THR A 251 9.42 -33.81 -9.67
C THR A 251 9.83 -33.33 -11.06
N VAL A 252 9.86 -32.03 -11.32
CA VAL A 252 10.37 -31.49 -12.58
C VAL A 252 11.87 -31.82 -12.71
N GLN A 253 12.28 -32.39 -13.85
CA GLN A 253 13.67 -32.85 -14.01
C GLN A 253 14.65 -31.69 -14.02
N ASN A 254 14.35 -30.67 -14.83
CA ASN A 254 15.18 -29.48 -14.97
C ASN A 254 14.36 -28.30 -15.48
N VAL A 255 14.57 -27.12 -14.91
CA VAL A 255 13.94 -25.86 -15.34
C VAL A 255 15.03 -24.91 -15.82
N LYS A 256 15.05 -24.61 -17.12
CA LYS A 256 15.93 -23.61 -17.74
C LYS A 256 15.13 -22.49 -18.39
N HIS A 257 15.76 -21.34 -18.58
CA HIS A 257 15.16 -20.20 -19.28
C HIS A 257 16.15 -19.46 -20.16
N LEU A 258 15.62 -18.86 -21.23
CA LEU A 258 16.40 -18.14 -22.22
C LEU A 258 17.08 -16.90 -21.61
N GLN A 259 18.41 -16.91 -21.54
CA GLN A 259 19.21 -15.80 -21.08
C GLN A 259 19.02 -14.62 -22.02
N GLY A 260 18.73 -13.44 -21.46
CA GLY A 260 18.45 -12.27 -22.27
C GLY A 260 17.04 -12.23 -22.88
N GLY A 261 16.29 -13.33 -22.85
CA GLY A 261 14.95 -13.44 -23.42
C GLY A 261 14.92 -13.38 -24.95
N ILE A 262 13.73 -13.20 -25.50
CA ILE A 262 13.49 -13.14 -26.96
C ILE A 262 14.40 -12.11 -27.63
N HIS A 263 14.62 -10.96 -26.98
CA HIS A 263 15.45 -9.88 -27.52
C HIS A 263 16.87 -10.34 -27.90
N LYS A 264 17.56 -11.04 -26.99
CA LYS A 264 18.91 -11.56 -27.27
C LYS A 264 18.93 -12.70 -28.28
N TYR A 265 17.83 -13.44 -28.39
CA TYR A 265 17.68 -14.46 -29.42
C TYR A 265 17.52 -13.85 -30.82
N LEU A 266 16.67 -12.83 -30.97
CA LEU A 266 16.52 -12.13 -32.24
C LEU A 266 17.81 -11.38 -32.63
N GLU A 267 18.52 -10.79 -31.67
CA GLU A 267 19.87 -10.23 -31.91
C GLU A 267 20.89 -11.26 -32.44
N ALA A 268 20.72 -12.55 -32.13
CA ALA A 268 21.65 -13.59 -32.53
C ALA A 268 21.31 -14.26 -33.86
N PHE A 269 20.03 -14.32 -34.23
CA PHE A 269 19.53 -15.13 -35.36
C PHE A 269 18.70 -14.35 -36.38
N VAL A 270 18.40 -13.07 -36.14
CA VAL A 270 17.54 -12.25 -37.02
C VAL A 270 18.18 -10.91 -37.35
N ILE A 271 18.83 -10.26 -36.38
CA ILE A 271 19.47 -8.94 -36.59
C ILE A 271 20.94 -9.16 -37.02
N PRO A 272 21.38 -8.67 -38.20
CA PRO A 272 22.78 -8.80 -38.62
C PRO A 272 23.74 -8.01 -37.72
N LYS A 273 24.89 -8.59 -37.37
CA LYS A 273 26.01 -7.87 -36.73
C LYS A 273 27.05 -7.46 -37.78
N GLY A 274 26.87 -6.28 -38.38
CA GLY A 274 27.85 -5.73 -39.34
C GLY A 274 27.99 -6.55 -40.62
N ASP A 275 29.19 -6.57 -41.21
CA ASP A 275 29.54 -7.29 -42.45
C ASP A 275 29.75 -8.81 -42.25
N GLU A 276 29.51 -9.34 -41.04
CA GLU A 276 29.65 -10.77 -40.76
C GLU A 276 28.40 -11.55 -41.19
N LYS A 277 28.65 -12.67 -41.88
CA LYS A 277 27.67 -13.53 -42.56
C LYS A 277 26.41 -13.80 -41.74
N GLU A 278 25.26 -13.72 -42.42
CA GLU A 278 24.01 -14.38 -42.00
C GLU A 278 24.32 -15.77 -41.45
N THR A 279 23.84 -16.07 -40.26
CA THR A 279 23.86 -17.45 -39.77
C THR A 279 22.97 -18.29 -40.68
N ASP A 280 23.51 -19.32 -41.34
CA ASP A 280 22.74 -20.22 -42.24
C ASP A 280 21.56 -20.95 -41.53
N ALA A 281 21.45 -20.84 -40.20
CA ALA A 281 20.41 -21.48 -39.41
C ALA A 281 19.13 -20.61 -39.32
N PRO A 282 17.97 -21.09 -39.79
CA PRO A 282 16.73 -20.31 -39.78
C PRO A 282 16.20 -20.09 -38.36
N SER A 283 15.76 -18.87 -38.05
CA SER A 283 15.18 -18.53 -36.76
C SER A 283 13.94 -19.37 -36.44
N LEU A 284 13.93 -19.99 -35.25
CA LEU A 284 12.79 -20.74 -34.69
C LEU A 284 11.72 -19.88 -34.01
N TRP A 285 11.90 -18.55 -34.05
CA TRP A 285 10.90 -17.59 -33.59
C TRP A 285 9.90 -17.31 -34.72
N LYS A 286 8.60 -17.28 -34.40
CA LYS A 286 7.53 -17.00 -35.36
C LYS A 286 6.86 -15.66 -35.09
N GLY A 287 6.57 -14.89 -36.12
CA GLY A 287 5.90 -13.60 -36.07
C GLY A 287 6.72 -12.51 -35.39
N LYS A 288 6.02 -11.60 -34.70
CA LYS A 288 6.61 -10.37 -34.17
C LYS A 288 6.68 -10.39 -32.65
N ASN A 289 7.74 -9.82 -32.08
CA ASN A 289 7.94 -9.76 -30.63
C ASN A 289 7.33 -8.47 -30.05
N PHE A 290 6.30 -8.60 -29.21
CA PHE A 290 5.66 -7.45 -28.57
C PHE A 290 6.59 -6.68 -27.62
N VAL A 291 6.58 -5.34 -27.70
CA VAL A 291 7.34 -4.44 -26.82
C VAL A 291 6.47 -3.35 -26.18
N PHE A 292 6.84 -2.92 -24.98
CA PHE A 292 6.03 -2.05 -24.12
C PHE A 292 6.31 -0.54 -24.32
N ASP A 293 6.58 -0.14 -25.56
CA ASP A 293 6.86 1.24 -25.97
C ASP A 293 6.19 1.59 -27.31
N GLY A 294 6.42 2.79 -27.82
CA GLY A 294 5.80 3.30 -29.05
C GLY A 294 5.97 2.42 -30.28
N ARG A 295 6.97 1.52 -30.33
CA ARG A 295 7.17 0.56 -31.42
C ARG A 295 6.08 -0.51 -31.46
N LYS A 296 5.51 -0.87 -30.30
CA LYS A 296 4.51 -1.94 -30.08
C LYS A 296 5.01 -3.35 -30.38
N HIS A 297 5.85 -3.54 -31.39
CA HIS A 297 6.52 -4.79 -31.70
C HIS A 297 7.91 -4.57 -32.30
N PHE A 298 8.65 -5.66 -32.38
CA PHE A 298 9.90 -5.80 -33.12
C PHE A 298 9.74 -7.01 -34.06
N ASP A 299 10.11 -6.86 -35.33
CA ASP A 299 9.88 -7.90 -36.32
C ASP A 299 10.87 -9.05 -36.13
N GLY A 300 10.34 -10.26 -36.10
CA GLY A 300 11.13 -11.48 -35.90
C GLY A 300 11.28 -12.27 -37.20
N ASN A 301 10.18 -12.46 -37.93
CA ASN A 301 10.15 -12.95 -39.30
C ASN A 301 8.84 -12.49 -39.98
N ASP A 302 8.69 -12.80 -41.27
CA ASP A 302 7.49 -12.45 -42.06
C ASP A 302 6.28 -13.39 -41.82
N GLU A 303 6.38 -14.36 -40.91
CA GLU A 303 5.30 -15.33 -40.64
C GLU A 303 4.18 -14.69 -39.81
N VAL A 304 3.00 -14.52 -40.41
CA VAL A 304 1.82 -13.98 -39.71
C VAL A 304 1.16 -15.07 -38.86
N VAL A 305 1.51 -15.13 -37.58
CA VAL A 305 0.86 -16.03 -36.60
C VAL A 305 -0.33 -15.38 -35.88
N GLY A 306 -0.44 -14.05 -35.94
CA GLY A 306 -1.54 -13.30 -35.36
C GLY A 306 -2.84 -13.47 -36.12
N GLN A 307 -3.95 -13.36 -35.41
CA GLN A 307 -5.29 -13.44 -36.00
C GLN A 307 -6.15 -12.27 -35.52
N CYS A 308 -6.97 -11.75 -36.44
CA CYS A 308 -7.96 -10.74 -36.09
C CYS A 308 -8.94 -11.31 -35.07
N ARG A 309 -9.12 -10.59 -33.97
CA ARG A 309 -10.02 -10.99 -32.89
C ARG A 309 -11.47 -11.19 -33.35
N LEU A 310 -11.93 -10.48 -34.37
CA LEU A 310 -13.31 -10.53 -34.83
C LEU A 310 -13.53 -11.58 -35.93
N CYS A 311 -12.80 -11.50 -37.05
CA CYS A 311 -13.00 -12.40 -38.20
C CYS A 311 -12.03 -13.59 -38.26
N GLN A 312 -11.06 -13.68 -37.36
CA GLN A 312 -10.00 -14.71 -37.32
C GLN A 312 -9.06 -14.73 -38.54
N ALA A 313 -9.19 -13.78 -39.48
CA ALA A 313 -8.24 -13.65 -40.58
C ALA A 313 -6.81 -13.39 -40.05
N PRO A 314 -5.76 -13.96 -40.67
CA PRO A 314 -4.38 -13.69 -40.31
C PRO A 314 -4.08 -12.18 -40.30
N TYR A 315 -3.54 -11.67 -39.19
CA TYR A 315 -3.24 -10.26 -39.02
C TYR A 315 -2.28 -10.00 -37.85
N ASP A 316 -1.23 -9.22 -38.11
CA ASP A 316 -0.16 -8.86 -37.16
C ASP A 316 0.37 -7.42 -37.35
N GLN A 317 -0.28 -6.63 -38.21
CA GLN A 317 0.22 -5.31 -38.64
C GLN A 317 0.07 -4.22 -37.59
N SER A 318 -0.92 -4.30 -36.70
CA SER A 318 -1.17 -3.23 -35.73
C SER A 318 -1.89 -3.72 -34.46
N MET A 319 -1.43 -3.21 -33.31
CA MET A 319 -2.05 -3.34 -31.99
C MET A 319 -2.62 -2.00 -31.46
N ASP A 320 -3.13 -1.16 -32.36
CA ASP A 320 -3.70 0.15 -32.00
C ASP A 320 -5.08 0.07 -31.34
N CYS A 321 -5.79 -1.03 -31.60
CA CYS A 321 -7.09 -1.28 -31.02
C CYS A 321 -6.92 -1.79 -29.60
N VAL A 322 -7.77 -1.31 -28.69
CA VAL A 322 -7.79 -1.75 -27.30
C VAL A 322 -9.18 -2.18 -26.89
N CYS A 323 -9.26 -3.10 -25.94
CA CYS A 323 -10.52 -3.54 -25.38
C CYS A 323 -11.28 -2.38 -24.71
N THR A 324 -12.56 -2.21 -25.02
CA THR A 324 -13.47 -1.22 -24.43
C THR A 324 -13.55 -1.34 -22.90
N VAL A 325 -13.40 -2.56 -22.36
CA VAL A 325 -13.56 -2.85 -20.93
C VAL A 325 -12.24 -2.66 -20.17
N CYS A 326 -11.18 -3.38 -20.55
CA CYS A 326 -9.92 -3.40 -19.81
C CYS A 326 -8.77 -2.61 -20.43
N ARG A 327 -8.95 -2.06 -21.64
CA ARG A 327 -7.91 -1.34 -22.40
C ARG A 327 -6.71 -2.18 -22.84
N GLU A 328 -6.80 -3.49 -22.73
CA GLU A 328 -5.76 -4.39 -23.24
C GLU A 328 -5.71 -4.31 -24.77
N PRO A 329 -4.53 -4.22 -25.40
CA PRO A 329 -4.38 -4.27 -26.85
C PRO A 329 -5.02 -5.52 -27.45
N VAL A 330 -5.61 -5.38 -28.64
CA VAL A 330 -6.25 -6.45 -29.41
C VAL A 330 -5.88 -6.33 -30.89
N LEU A 331 -5.62 -7.46 -31.55
CA LEU A 331 -5.36 -7.52 -32.98
C LEU A 331 -6.68 -7.40 -33.76
N ILE A 332 -6.81 -6.34 -34.55
CA ILE A 332 -8.00 -6.07 -35.37
C ILE A 332 -7.54 -5.67 -36.77
N CYS A 333 -7.90 -6.48 -37.77
CA CYS A 333 -7.58 -6.20 -39.17
C CYS A 333 -8.30 -4.94 -39.67
N ASP A 334 -7.79 -4.35 -40.75
CA ASP A 334 -8.27 -3.06 -41.23
C ASP A 334 -9.73 -3.11 -41.67
N SER A 335 -10.19 -4.22 -42.26
CA SER A 335 -11.60 -4.41 -42.60
C SER A 335 -12.50 -4.40 -41.37
N CYS A 336 -12.14 -5.13 -40.32
CA CYS A 336 -12.88 -5.11 -39.04
C CYS A 336 -12.76 -3.78 -38.30
N ARG A 337 -11.66 -3.04 -38.48
CA ARG A 337 -11.46 -1.71 -37.90
C ARG A 337 -12.37 -0.67 -38.55
N ILE A 338 -12.64 -0.81 -39.85
CA ILE A 338 -13.60 0.03 -40.57
C ILE A 338 -15.04 -0.36 -40.18
N ALA A 339 -15.32 -1.67 -40.08
CA ALA A 339 -16.67 -2.17 -39.78
C ALA A 339 -17.12 -1.93 -38.33
N HIS A 340 -16.18 -1.86 -37.37
CA HIS A 340 -16.50 -1.75 -35.95
C HIS A 340 -15.75 -0.59 -35.29
N SER A 341 -16.43 0.10 -34.36
CA SER A 341 -15.82 1.23 -33.64
C SER A 341 -15.26 0.87 -32.26
N GLU A 342 -15.64 -0.29 -31.72
CA GLU A 342 -15.30 -0.74 -30.38
C GLU A 342 -15.00 -2.24 -30.37
N TYR A 343 -14.11 -2.66 -29.49
CA TYR A 343 -13.53 -4.00 -29.53
C TYR A 343 -13.42 -4.61 -28.13
N HIS A 344 -13.43 -5.94 -28.04
CA HIS A 344 -13.35 -6.67 -26.77
C HIS A 344 -12.29 -7.77 -26.86
N CYS A 345 -11.44 -7.87 -25.83
CA CYS A 345 -10.47 -8.97 -25.76
C CYS A 345 -11.19 -10.29 -25.43
N HIS A 346 -10.50 -11.43 -25.56
CA HIS A 346 -11.04 -12.76 -25.25
C HIS A 346 -11.73 -12.83 -23.87
N ALA A 347 -11.09 -12.29 -22.83
CA ALA A 347 -11.64 -12.27 -21.47
C ALA A 347 -12.95 -11.45 -21.33
N HIS A 348 -13.22 -10.51 -22.25
CA HIS A 348 -14.40 -9.64 -22.25
C HIS A 348 -15.32 -9.85 -23.45
N ALA A 349 -15.15 -10.93 -24.22
CA ALA A 349 -15.98 -11.24 -25.38
C ALA A 349 -17.47 -11.35 -25.01
N HIS A 350 -17.77 -11.90 -23.84
CA HIS A 350 -19.13 -12.01 -23.29
C HIS A 350 -19.83 -10.64 -23.04
N LEU A 351 -19.10 -9.52 -23.13
CA LEU A 351 -19.64 -8.16 -22.97
C LEU A 351 -19.78 -7.41 -24.31
N GLN A 352 -19.47 -8.05 -25.43
CA GLN A 352 -19.38 -7.38 -26.74
C GLN A 352 -20.71 -6.78 -27.21
N ASN A 353 -21.84 -7.32 -26.77
CA ASN A 353 -23.18 -6.89 -27.19
C ASN A 353 -23.84 -5.89 -26.23
N CYS A 354 -23.27 -5.68 -25.03
CA CYS A 354 -23.94 -4.93 -23.96
C CYS A 354 -23.03 -3.91 -23.24
N TYR A 355 -21.74 -3.88 -23.56
CA TYR A 355 -20.79 -2.93 -22.96
C TYR A 355 -20.12 -2.09 -24.04
N PHE A 356 -20.57 -0.85 -24.18
CA PHE A 356 -20.02 0.13 -25.10
C PHE A 356 -19.61 1.43 -24.41
N SER A 357 -18.53 2.03 -24.88
CA SER A 357 -18.09 3.31 -24.38
C SER A 357 -18.86 4.50 -24.95
N ASN A 358 -19.25 4.41 -26.23
CA ASN A 358 -20.02 5.42 -26.93
C ASN A 358 -21.50 5.02 -26.95
N LEU A 359 -22.23 5.48 -25.95
CA LEU A 359 -23.67 5.22 -25.81
C LEU A 359 -24.53 6.10 -26.71
N THR A 360 -23.96 7.07 -27.42
CA THR A 360 -24.74 8.02 -28.23
C THR A 360 -25.31 7.39 -29.51
N ARG A 361 -24.68 6.32 -30.01
CA ARG A 361 -25.03 5.62 -31.26
C ARG A 361 -26.20 4.64 -31.15
N PHE A 362 -26.80 4.51 -29.96
CA PHE A 362 -27.86 3.55 -29.70
C PHE A 362 -29.16 4.29 -29.39
N SER A 363 -30.27 3.78 -29.93
CA SER A 363 -31.61 4.22 -29.55
C SER A 363 -31.92 3.89 -28.09
N GLU A 364 -32.93 4.54 -27.52
CA GLU A 364 -33.39 4.28 -26.14
C GLU A 364 -33.75 2.79 -25.94
N ALA A 365 -34.43 2.16 -26.90
CA ALA A 365 -34.77 0.74 -26.85
C ALA A 365 -33.52 -0.16 -26.83
N GLN A 366 -32.55 0.09 -27.71
CA GLN A 366 -31.28 -0.65 -27.74
C GLN A 366 -30.47 -0.46 -26.47
N LEU A 367 -30.46 0.75 -25.89
CA LEU A 367 -29.80 1.03 -24.62
C LEU A 367 -30.44 0.24 -23.47
N MET A 368 -31.77 0.16 -23.42
CA MET A 368 -32.47 -0.62 -22.39
C MET A 368 -32.27 -2.13 -22.57
N GLU A 369 -32.24 -2.63 -23.80
CA GLU A 369 -31.85 -4.02 -24.11
C GLU A 369 -30.45 -4.34 -23.52
N GLN A 370 -29.46 -3.47 -23.78
CA GLN A 370 -28.12 -3.61 -23.20
C GLN A 370 -28.14 -3.55 -21.66
N TYR A 371 -28.96 -2.66 -21.07
CA TYR A 371 -29.12 -2.57 -19.63
C TYR A 371 -29.62 -3.89 -19.03
N HIS A 372 -30.64 -4.50 -19.63
CA HIS A 372 -31.20 -5.76 -19.16
C HIS A 372 -30.22 -6.93 -19.31
N GLN A 373 -29.46 -6.99 -20.40
CA GLN A 373 -28.38 -7.97 -20.56
C GLN A 373 -27.28 -7.80 -19.49
N LEU A 374 -26.86 -6.56 -19.22
CA LEU A 374 -25.91 -6.26 -18.14
C LEU A 374 -26.49 -6.58 -16.75
N GLN A 375 -27.79 -6.34 -16.54
CA GLN A 375 -28.49 -6.65 -15.30
C GLN A 375 -28.52 -8.16 -15.04
N ALA A 376 -28.90 -8.95 -16.03
CA ALA A 376 -28.88 -10.41 -15.94
C ALA A 376 -27.47 -10.94 -15.62
N LEU A 377 -26.43 -10.41 -16.28
CA LEU A 377 -25.04 -10.73 -15.96
C LEU A 377 -24.64 -10.30 -14.54
N TYR A 378 -25.14 -9.17 -14.07
CA TYR A 378 -24.87 -8.68 -12.71
C TYR A 378 -25.53 -9.56 -11.64
N GLU A 379 -26.74 -10.06 -11.91
CA GLU A 379 -27.52 -10.90 -11.00
C GLU A 379 -26.98 -12.33 -10.92
N THR A 380 -26.55 -12.91 -12.05
CA THR A 380 -25.99 -14.28 -12.09
C THR A 380 -24.54 -14.36 -11.57
N MET A 381 -23.82 -13.24 -11.45
CA MET A 381 -22.44 -13.22 -10.94
C MET A 381 -22.34 -13.52 -9.44
N GLN A 382 -21.44 -14.42 -9.05
CA GLN A 382 -21.15 -14.71 -7.65
C GLN A 382 -20.69 -13.47 -6.86
N VAL A 383 -21.09 -13.40 -5.58
CA VAL A 383 -20.71 -12.32 -4.65
C VAL A 383 -19.44 -12.71 -3.89
N GLY A 384 -18.43 -11.83 -3.91
CA GLY A 384 -17.18 -12.06 -3.17
C GLY A 384 -16.05 -11.11 -3.56
N LYS A 385 -14.96 -11.11 -2.78
CA LYS A 385 -13.77 -10.24 -3.02
C LYS A 385 -13.22 -10.39 -4.45
N ARG A 386 -13.24 -11.61 -5.01
CA ARG A 386 -12.76 -11.94 -6.36
C ARG A 386 -13.58 -11.29 -7.49
N PHE A 387 -14.89 -11.13 -7.32
CA PHE A 387 -15.80 -10.62 -8.35
C PHE A 387 -16.16 -9.13 -8.17
N LYS A 388 -15.76 -8.53 -7.05
CA LYS A 388 -16.06 -7.13 -6.69
C LYS A 388 -15.76 -6.14 -7.83
N GLN A 389 -14.61 -6.28 -8.48
CA GLN A 389 -14.20 -5.37 -9.54
C GLN A 389 -14.99 -5.59 -10.83
N LYS A 390 -15.28 -6.84 -11.21
CA LYS A 390 -16.11 -7.18 -12.38
C LYS A 390 -17.54 -6.66 -12.21
N ARG A 391 -18.17 -6.94 -11.08
CA ARG A 391 -19.50 -6.42 -10.72
C ARG A 391 -19.54 -4.90 -10.73
N LYS A 392 -18.50 -4.23 -10.20
CA LYS A 392 -18.39 -2.77 -10.24
C LYS A 392 -18.29 -2.20 -11.66
N THR A 393 -17.59 -2.89 -12.57
CA THR A 393 -17.47 -2.49 -13.98
C THR A 393 -18.81 -2.55 -14.69
N ILE A 394 -19.54 -3.66 -14.55
CA ILE A 394 -20.89 -3.85 -15.13
C ILE A 394 -21.87 -2.83 -14.55
N TRP A 395 -21.91 -2.70 -13.23
CA TRP A 395 -22.79 -1.73 -12.56
C TRP A 395 -22.56 -0.29 -13.04
N LYS A 396 -21.28 0.13 -13.16
CA LYS A 396 -20.95 1.45 -13.70
C LYS A 396 -21.45 1.66 -15.12
N GLN A 397 -21.49 0.60 -15.93
CA GLN A 397 -21.97 0.69 -17.30
C GLN A 397 -23.49 0.84 -17.34
N MET A 398 -24.21 0.04 -16.55
CA MET A 398 -25.66 0.17 -16.34
C MET A 398 -26.04 1.59 -15.92
N GLN A 399 -25.29 2.19 -14.99
CA GLN A 399 -25.52 3.57 -14.55
C GLN A 399 -25.32 4.60 -15.67
N LYS A 400 -24.35 4.41 -16.57
CA LYS A 400 -24.17 5.32 -17.71
C LYS A 400 -25.30 5.21 -18.71
N ILE A 401 -25.78 3.99 -18.96
CA ILE A 401 -26.94 3.74 -19.82
C ILE A 401 -28.15 4.47 -19.25
N GLN A 402 -28.47 4.27 -17.97
CA GLN A 402 -29.57 4.96 -17.29
C GLN A 402 -29.43 6.49 -17.36
N HIS A 403 -28.22 7.02 -17.15
CA HIS A 403 -27.97 8.46 -17.26
C HIS A 403 -28.17 8.97 -18.69
N ARG A 404 -27.71 8.22 -19.71
CA ARG A 404 -27.89 8.57 -21.14
C ARG A 404 -29.37 8.57 -21.54
N VAL A 405 -30.15 7.59 -21.05
CA VAL A 405 -31.60 7.50 -21.29
C VAL A 405 -32.33 8.65 -20.58
N GLN A 406 -31.99 8.93 -19.32
CA GLN A 406 -32.64 10.00 -18.54
C GLN A 406 -32.37 11.40 -19.12
N LYS A 407 -31.13 11.67 -19.58
CA LYS A 407 -30.71 13.00 -20.04
C LYS A 407 -31.26 13.37 -21.43
N TYR A 408 -31.47 12.39 -22.31
CA TYR A 408 -31.85 12.60 -23.71
C TYR A 408 -33.03 11.70 -24.09
N ARG A 409 -34.02 11.66 -23.19
CA ARG A 409 -35.21 10.81 -23.34
C ARG A 409 -35.94 11.17 -24.63
N GLY A 410 -36.22 10.19 -25.48
CA GLY A 410 -36.88 10.40 -26.78
C GLY A 410 -36.03 11.08 -27.87
N ALA A 411 -34.75 11.37 -27.65
CA ALA A 411 -33.85 11.91 -28.69
C ALA A 411 -33.35 10.78 -29.61
N ALA A 412 -33.32 11.03 -30.92
CA ALA A 412 -32.73 10.09 -31.87
C ALA A 412 -31.19 10.02 -31.67
N PRO A 413 -30.52 8.92 -32.09
CA PRO A 413 -29.06 8.82 -32.00
C PRO A 413 -28.33 10.01 -32.65
N ASP A 414 -28.88 10.55 -33.74
CA ASP A 414 -28.30 11.65 -34.52
C ASP A 414 -28.41 13.02 -33.82
N ASP A 415 -29.34 13.19 -32.87
CA ASP A 415 -29.56 14.44 -32.13
C ASP A 415 -28.57 14.65 -30.98
N VAL A 416 -27.75 13.64 -30.67
CA VAL A 416 -26.85 13.66 -29.51
C VAL A 416 -25.40 13.71 -29.99
N ALA A 417 -24.78 14.88 -29.88
CA ALA A 417 -23.38 15.10 -30.23
C ALA A 417 -22.48 14.00 -29.63
N SER A 418 -21.91 13.17 -30.51
CA SER A 418 -21.01 12.09 -30.11
C SER A 418 -19.64 12.67 -29.81
N VAL A 419 -19.06 12.31 -28.67
CA VAL A 419 -17.76 12.85 -28.23
C VAL A 419 -16.82 11.68 -27.90
N CYS A 420 -15.60 11.62 -28.46
CA CYS A 420 -14.62 10.59 -28.09
C CYS A 420 -14.39 10.67 -26.59
N ARG A 421 -14.71 9.59 -25.87
CA ARG A 421 -14.54 9.50 -24.42
C ARG A 421 -13.08 9.66 -23.96
N ASN A 422 -12.11 9.43 -24.84
CA ASN A 422 -10.69 9.60 -24.50
C ASN A 422 -10.17 11.03 -24.74
N CYS A 423 -10.51 11.69 -25.86
CA CYS A 423 -9.98 13.01 -26.20
C CYS A 423 -11.00 14.16 -26.11
N GLY A 424 -12.28 13.87 -25.93
CA GLY A 424 -13.33 14.89 -25.81
C GLY A 424 -13.73 15.53 -27.15
N ASP A 425 -13.37 14.91 -28.27
CA ASP A 425 -13.50 15.49 -29.62
C ASP A 425 -14.69 14.87 -30.38
N THR A 426 -15.46 15.69 -31.07
CA THR A 426 -16.65 15.26 -31.83
C THR A 426 -16.28 14.56 -33.14
N ASP A 427 -15.17 14.97 -33.76
CA ASP A 427 -14.66 14.44 -35.04
C ASP A 427 -13.43 13.57 -34.84
N CYS A 428 -13.46 12.75 -33.79
CA CYS A 428 -12.30 11.92 -33.45
C CYS A 428 -12.11 10.76 -34.44
N SER A 429 -10.91 10.68 -35.04
CA SER A 429 -10.48 9.59 -35.94
C SER A 429 -10.32 8.20 -35.28
N GLY A 430 -10.75 8.00 -34.03
CA GLY A 430 -10.60 6.73 -33.29
C GLY A 430 -9.16 6.44 -32.83
N LYS A 431 -8.14 7.09 -33.40
CA LYS A 431 -6.74 7.00 -32.97
C LYS A 431 -6.51 7.53 -31.54
N CYS A 432 -7.49 8.23 -30.95
CA CYS A 432 -7.47 8.60 -29.53
C CYS A 432 -7.38 7.37 -28.62
N TRP A 433 -7.82 6.17 -29.03
CA TRP A 433 -8.02 5.02 -28.16
C TRP A 433 -6.76 4.21 -27.79
N GLY A 434 -5.60 4.51 -28.38
CA GLY A 434 -4.40 3.69 -28.24
C GLY A 434 -3.81 3.58 -26.82
N PHE A 435 -3.17 2.43 -26.54
CA PHE A 435 -2.46 2.12 -25.29
C PHE A 435 -1.41 3.17 -24.89
N TYR A 436 -0.87 3.90 -25.87
CA TYR A 436 0.19 4.91 -25.71
C TYR A 436 -0.28 6.37 -25.85
N SER A 437 -1.59 6.66 -25.83
CA SER A 437 -2.13 7.98 -26.24
C SER A 437 -1.47 9.19 -25.53
N LEU A 438 -0.62 9.91 -26.27
CA LEU A 438 0.15 11.11 -25.86
C LEU A 438 -0.72 12.37 -25.57
N LYS A 439 -1.97 12.41 -26.06
CA LYS A 439 -2.78 13.64 -26.10
C LYS A 439 -3.41 14.08 -24.77
N ARG A 440 -3.49 13.20 -23.76
CA ARG A 440 -4.16 13.55 -22.48
C ARG A 440 -3.37 14.56 -21.65
N LYS A 441 -2.03 14.46 -21.62
CA LYS A 441 -1.17 15.38 -20.88
C LYS A 441 -1.05 16.74 -21.57
N GLN A 442 -0.80 16.74 -22.88
CA GLN A 442 -0.73 17.95 -23.71
C GLN A 442 -2.03 18.78 -23.64
N ARG A 443 -3.21 18.15 -23.54
CA ARG A 443 -4.48 18.86 -23.35
C ARG A 443 -4.75 19.31 -21.91
N LEU A 444 -4.25 18.60 -20.89
CA LEU A 444 -4.28 19.08 -19.49
C LEU A 444 -3.38 20.32 -19.33
N GLU A 445 -2.29 20.39 -20.09
CA GLU A 445 -1.41 21.55 -20.18
C GLU A 445 -2.03 22.67 -21.05
N GLN A 446 -2.70 22.36 -22.16
CA GLN A 446 -3.45 23.36 -22.93
C GLN A 446 -4.64 23.92 -22.15
N LYS A 447 -5.38 23.12 -21.36
CA LYS A 447 -6.42 23.64 -20.45
C LYS A 447 -5.85 24.56 -19.36
N ARG A 448 -4.59 24.37 -18.96
CA ARG A 448 -3.87 25.31 -18.08
C ARG A 448 -3.52 26.62 -18.81
N LYS A 449 -3.19 26.56 -20.11
CA LYS A 449 -2.84 27.73 -20.93
C LYS A 449 -4.05 28.50 -21.46
N VAL A 450 -5.17 27.85 -21.75
CA VAL A 450 -6.41 28.51 -22.22
C VAL A 450 -7.06 29.33 -21.11
N GLY A 451 -6.84 28.98 -19.83
CA GLY A 451 -7.23 29.82 -18.70
C GLY A 451 -6.45 31.14 -18.56
N GLU A 452 -5.42 31.38 -19.38
CA GLU A 452 -4.63 32.62 -19.37
C GLU A 452 -5.10 33.66 -20.41
N ASN A 453 -6.01 33.33 -21.34
CA ASN A 453 -6.32 34.20 -22.50
C ASN A 453 -7.77 34.69 -22.65
N GLU A 454 -8.68 34.47 -21.69
CA GLU A 454 -9.99 35.16 -21.68
C GLU A 454 -10.09 36.11 -20.49
N SER A 455 -9.79 37.38 -20.76
CA SER A 455 -10.02 38.50 -19.86
C SER A 455 -11.49 38.92 -19.89
N SER A 456 -12.25 38.53 -18.88
CA SER A 456 -13.34 39.36 -18.34
C SER A 456 -13.29 39.24 -16.81
N THR A 457 -12.99 40.37 -16.17
CA THR A 457 -12.62 40.58 -14.76
C THR A 457 -13.66 40.08 -13.75
N PRO A 458 -13.25 39.70 -12.52
CA PRO A 458 -13.16 40.70 -11.44
C PRO A 458 -11.88 40.64 -10.58
N THR A 459 -11.26 41.81 -10.48
CA THR A 459 -10.59 42.41 -9.30
C THR A 459 -9.75 41.51 -8.40
N THR A 460 -8.47 41.39 -8.76
CA THR A 460 -7.38 41.12 -7.82
C THR A 460 -6.58 42.40 -7.61
N LEU A 461 -6.60 42.96 -6.40
CA LEU A 461 -5.53 43.85 -5.96
C LEU A 461 -4.41 42.97 -5.40
N LYS A 462 -3.27 42.98 -6.09
CA LYS A 462 -1.98 42.46 -5.62
C LYS A 462 -1.54 43.29 -4.42
N ALA A 463 -1.20 42.63 -3.31
CA ALA A 463 -0.33 43.20 -2.30
C ALA A 463 1.00 42.43 -2.28
N THR A 464 2.03 43.22 -2.06
CA THR A 464 3.45 43.04 -2.35
C THR A 464 4.18 42.03 -1.47
N SER A 465 5.37 41.70 -1.97
CA SER A 465 6.47 40.99 -1.34
C SER A 465 6.75 41.44 0.10
N GLU A 466 6.21 40.72 1.09
CA GLU A 466 6.65 40.67 2.49
C GLU A 466 5.77 39.63 3.24
N ASN A 467 5.94 38.33 2.98
CA ASN A 467 5.17 37.30 3.71
C ASN A 467 5.78 35.87 3.65
N ASN A 468 7.11 35.75 3.56
CA ASN A 468 7.76 34.43 3.58
C ASN A 468 7.87 33.78 4.98
N THR A 469 7.49 34.48 6.04
CA THR A 469 7.39 33.94 7.41
C THR A 469 6.00 33.40 7.78
N MET A 470 4.95 33.67 7.00
CA MET A 470 3.58 33.21 7.29
C MET A 470 3.06 32.02 6.44
N LYS A 471 3.82 31.53 5.45
CA LYS A 471 3.38 30.40 4.61
C LYS A 471 3.51 29.02 5.28
N ARG A 472 4.20 28.90 6.42
CA ARG A 472 4.26 27.64 7.19
C ARG A 472 2.99 27.37 8.03
N ALA A 473 2.10 28.35 8.17
CA ALA A 473 0.86 28.23 8.97
C ALA A 473 -0.40 27.80 8.18
N LYS A 474 -0.36 27.68 6.85
CA LYS A 474 -1.54 27.37 6.00
C LYS A 474 -1.64 25.92 5.51
N THR A 475 -0.98 24.98 6.18
CA THR A 475 -1.20 23.53 5.96
C THR A 475 -1.81 22.83 7.17
N CYS A 476 -2.56 23.55 8.01
CA CYS A 476 -3.54 22.90 8.87
C CYS A 476 -4.78 22.53 8.05
N ARG A 477 -5.10 21.23 7.94
CA ARG A 477 -6.41 20.77 7.45
C ARG A 477 -7.49 21.32 8.39
N SER A 478 -8.72 21.54 7.91
CA SER A 478 -9.85 21.97 8.76
C SER A 478 -10.04 21.10 10.02
N ALA A 479 -9.65 19.83 9.96
CA ALA A 479 -9.63 18.92 11.12
C ALA A 479 -8.60 19.28 12.22
N GLU A 480 -7.47 19.93 11.89
CA GLU A 480 -6.41 20.31 12.83
C GLU A 480 -6.75 21.62 13.57
N LYS A 481 -7.58 22.48 12.96
CA LYS A 481 -8.13 23.70 13.57
C LYS A 481 -9.14 23.39 14.68
N ASN A 482 -10.06 22.44 14.44
CA ASN A 482 -11.02 21.93 15.43
C ASN A 482 -10.38 21.26 16.67
N VAL A 483 -9.15 20.76 16.53
CA VAL A 483 -8.43 20.10 17.61
C VAL A 483 -7.90 21.12 18.62
N CYS A 484 -7.31 22.22 18.16
CA CYS A 484 -6.58 23.22 18.95
C CYS A 484 -7.38 23.88 20.10
N GLU A 485 -8.68 24.09 19.92
CA GLU A 485 -9.50 24.85 20.88
C GLU A 485 -10.08 24.00 22.02
N THR A 486 -10.25 22.70 21.79
CA THR A 486 -10.74 21.72 22.79
C THR A 486 -9.60 21.05 23.56
N ILE A 487 -8.35 21.33 23.21
CA ILE A 487 -7.19 20.82 23.94
C ILE A 487 -7.17 21.43 25.34
N ARG A 488 -7.10 20.57 26.34
CA ARG A 488 -6.99 20.92 27.75
C ARG A 488 -5.98 20.00 28.43
N PRO A 489 -5.22 20.48 29.43
CA PRO A 489 -4.29 19.64 30.16
C PRO A 489 -5.03 18.50 30.90
N PRO A 490 -4.30 17.45 31.31
CA PRO A 490 -4.87 16.30 32.00
C PRO A 490 -5.55 16.66 33.32
N THR A 491 -5.12 17.75 33.95
CA THR A 491 -5.70 18.32 35.18
C THR A 491 -7.11 18.89 34.99
N THR A 492 -7.52 19.19 33.76
CA THR A 492 -8.85 19.75 33.46
C THR A 492 -9.92 18.67 33.36
N TYR A 493 -11.16 18.99 33.77
CA TYR A 493 -12.34 18.10 33.74
C TYR A 493 -12.25 16.86 34.64
N ARG A 494 -11.47 16.97 35.72
CA ARG A 494 -11.35 15.92 36.74
C ARG A 494 -12.53 15.88 37.70
N ARG A 495 -12.85 14.67 38.15
CA ARG A 495 -13.85 14.33 39.16
C ARG A 495 -13.29 13.19 40.02
N GLY A 496 -12.35 13.55 40.92
CA GLY A 496 -11.50 12.57 41.59
C GLY A 496 -10.52 11.92 40.61
N ASP A 497 -10.46 10.60 40.63
CA ASP A 497 -9.66 9.72 39.76
C ASP A 497 -10.21 9.55 38.33
N LEU A 498 -11.36 10.17 38.03
CA LEU A 498 -11.95 10.18 36.69
C LEU A 498 -11.69 11.51 35.98
N ARG A 499 -11.46 11.43 34.66
CA ARG A 499 -11.56 12.58 33.75
C ARG A 499 -12.78 12.43 32.86
N VAL A 500 -13.65 13.43 32.89
CA VAL A 500 -14.93 13.44 32.17
C VAL A 500 -15.06 14.76 31.40
N PRO A 501 -14.55 14.84 30.16
CA PRO A 501 -14.65 16.07 29.38
C PRO A 501 -16.11 16.41 29.08
N PRO A 502 -16.43 17.72 28.93
CA PRO A 502 -17.76 18.14 28.54
C PRO A 502 -18.10 17.62 27.13
N PRO A 503 -19.39 17.50 26.79
CA PRO A 503 -19.81 17.14 25.45
C PRO A 503 -19.33 18.17 24.41
N VAL A 504 -19.02 17.69 23.21
CA VAL A 504 -18.55 18.52 22.10
C VAL A 504 -19.49 18.40 20.91
N ILE A 505 -19.74 19.52 20.24
CA ILE A 505 -20.39 19.53 18.94
C ILE A 505 -19.32 19.48 17.86
N ARG A 506 -19.43 18.53 16.94
CA ARG A 506 -18.49 18.39 15.83
C ARG A 506 -19.18 18.05 14.52
N THR A 507 -18.61 18.53 13.43
CA THR A 507 -18.96 18.10 12.08
C THR A 507 -18.12 16.89 11.70
N LEU A 508 -18.76 15.72 11.58
CA LEU A 508 -18.15 14.50 11.06
C LEU A 508 -18.33 14.48 9.55
N SER A 509 -17.27 14.63 8.76
CA SER A 509 -17.34 14.57 7.30
C SER A 509 -16.61 13.37 6.72
N CYS A 510 -17.13 12.86 5.61
CA CYS A 510 -16.50 11.81 4.82
C CYS A 510 -16.65 12.12 3.33
N ARG A 511 -15.65 11.72 2.54
CA ARG A 511 -15.75 11.83 1.08
C ARG A 511 -16.74 10.82 0.54
N ILE A 512 -17.59 11.25 -0.38
CA ILE A 512 -18.57 10.38 -1.02
C ILE A 512 -17.84 9.32 -1.84
N LYS A 513 -17.96 8.05 -1.42
CA LYS A 513 -17.32 6.92 -2.11
C LYS A 513 -17.91 6.81 -3.51
N PRO A 514 -17.13 6.40 -4.53
CA PRO A 514 -17.66 6.17 -5.87
C PRO A 514 -18.81 5.15 -5.94
N ALA A 515 -18.92 4.27 -4.94
CA ALA A 515 -19.98 3.27 -4.83
C ALA A 515 -21.29 3.81 -4.21
N TRP A 516 -21.30 5.03 -3.67
CA TRP A 516 -22.48 5.67 -3.07
C TRP A 516 -23.24 6.57 -4.06
N ARG A 517 -22.62 6.86 -5.21
CA ARG A 517 -23.15 7.78 -6.22
C ARG A 517 -24.45 7.25 -6.83
N GLY A 518 -25.41 8.14 -7.06
CA GLY A 518 -26.74 7.85 -7.61
C GLY A 518 -27.71 7.19 -6.61
N GLN A 519 -27.21 6.74 -5.46
CA GLN A 519 -28.04 6.21 -4.39
C GLN A 519 -28.53 7.35 -3.48
N SER A 520 -29.65 7.12 -2.81
CA SER A 520 -30.14 8.00 -1.76
C SER A 520 -29.11 8.06 -0.62
N ALA A 521 -28.79 9.27 -0.17
CA ALA A 521 -27.91 9.50 0.97
C ALA A 521 -28.40 8.74 2.21
N LEU A 522 -29.73 8.71 2.43
CA LEU A 522 -30.34 7.96 3.52
C LEU A 522 -30.08 6.45 3.42
N GLN A 523 -30.30 5.85 2.24
CA GLN A 523 -30.06 4.41 2.03
C GLN A 523 -28.58 4.04 2.19
N VAL A 524 -27.68 4.91 1.71
CA VAL A 524 -26.24 4.74 1.88
C VAL A 524 -25.86 4.79 3.35
N LEU A 525 -26.38 5.77 4.09
CA LEU A 525 -26.12 5.94 5.51
C LEU A 525 -26.68 4.77 6.34
N GLN A 526 -27.89 4.31 6.03
CA GLN A 526 -28.52 3.14 6.65
C GLN A 526 -27.70 1.87 6.42
N ARG A 527 -27.19 1.66 5.21
CA ARG A 527 -26.37 0.47 4.90
C ARG A 527 -25.00 0.50 5.55
N GLU A 528 -24.32 1.65 5.54
CA GLU A 528 -22.91 1.73 5.97
C GLU A 528 -22.77 1.91 7.49
N TRP A 529 -23.74 2.56 8.15
CA TRP A 529 -23.64 2.89 9.59
C TRP A 529 -24.88 2.55 10.42
N ASN A 530 -26.05 2.36 9.79
CA ASN A 530 -27.34 2.03 10.40
C ASN A 530 -27.71 2.64 11.79
N PRO A 531 -27.52 3.94 12.07
CA PRO A 531 -28.06 4.53 13.29
C PRO A 531 -29.60 4.56 13.25
N PRO A 532 -30.29 4.17 14.34
CA PRO A 532 -31.76 4.13 14.41
C PRO A 532 -32.44 5.51 14.27
N TYR A 533 -31.69 6.61 14.42
CA TYR A 533 -32.18 7.99 14.43
C TYR A 533 -31.81 8.80 13.16
N LEU A 534 -31.33 8.16 12.09
CA LEU A 534 -30.91 8.86 10.85
C LEU A 534 -32.01 9.73 10.23
N SER A 535 -33.24 9.23 10.21
CA SER A 535 -34.40 9.94 9.65
C SER A 535 -34.69 11.22 10.44
N GLU A 536 -34.49 11.21 11.75
CA GLU A 536 -34.61 12.37 12.63
C GLU A 536 -33.49 13.39 12.37
N CYS A 537 -32.25 12.93 12.15
CA CYS A 537 -31.13 13.80 11.77
C CYS A 537 -31.38 14.55 10.45
N ILE A 538 -32.03 13.92 9.47
CA ILE A 538 -32.42 14.58 8.20
C ILE A 538 -33.46 15.67 8.48
N LYS A 539 -34.54 15.34 9.22
CA LYS A 539 -35.61 16.30 9.57
C LYS A 539 -35.07 17.54 10.28
N LEU A 540 -34.06 17.37 11.11
CA LEU A 540 -33.42 18.43 11.88
C LEU A 540 -32.28 19.15 11.12
N GLY A 541 -32.02 18.79 9.86
CA GLY A 541 -30.98 19.42 9.03
C GLY A 541 -29.54 19.17 9.49
N LEU A 542 -29.31 18.10 10.27
CA LEU A 542 -28.01 17.76 10.85
C LEU A 542 -27.10 17.01 9.87
N LEU A 543 -27.67 16.42 8.83
CA LEU A 543 -26.93 15.78 7.74
C LEU A 543 -26.79 16.75 6.58
N ARG A 544 -25.57 16.90 6.05
CA ARG A 544 -25.25 17.90 5.03
C ARG A 544 -24.42 17.35 3.89
N ILE A 545 -24.55 17.98 2.74
CA ILE A 545 -23.68 17.80 1.58
C ILE A 545 -22.69 18.97 1.55
N ASN A 546 -21.42 18.66 1.29
CA ASN A 546 -20.35 19.66 1.21
C ASN A 546 -20.24 20.54 2.46
N GLU A 547 -20.64 20.03 3.62
CA GLU A 547 -20.60 20.72 4.93
C GLU A 547 -21.56 21.92 5.08
N THR A 548 -22.21 22.36 4.00
CA THR A 548 -23.06 23.56 3.98
C THR A 548 -24.54 23.25 3.79
N GLU A 549 -24.90 22.36 2.87
CA GLU A 549 -26.28 22.17 2.42
C GLU A 549 -26.99 21.06 3.20
N PRO A 550 -28.07 21.35 3.97
CA PRO A 550 -28.85 20.32 4.63
C PRO A 550 -29.43 19.33 3.62
N ILE A 551 -29.29 18.04 3.93
CA ILE A 551 -29.96 16.98 3.19
C ILE A 551 -31.44 17.06 3.50
N VAL A 552 -32.22 17.42 2.49
CA VAL A 552 -33.66 17.21 2.45
C VAL A 552 -33.93 15.79 1.90
N ASN A 553 -35.08 15.20 2.23
CA ASN A 553 -35.44 13.80 1.93
C ASN A 553 -35.00 13.30 0.54
N GLU A 554 -34.77 11.99 0.42
CA GLU A 554 -34.40 11.30 -0.83
C GLU A 554 -33.17 11.84 -1.59
N HIS A 555 -32.41 12.80 -1.04
CA HIS A 555 -31.22 13.39 -1.69
C HIS A 555 -30.33 12.31 -2.30
N ARG A 556 -30.24 12.30 -3.63
CA ARG A 556 -29.39 11.36 -4.36
C ARG A 556 -28.01 11.96 -4.48
N LEU A 557 -26.98 11.21 -4.09
CA LEU A 557 -25.60 11.68 -4.12
C LEU A 557 -25.14 11.84 -5.58
N LEU A 558 -24.99 13.09 -6.07
CA LEU A 558 -24.69 13.41 -7.48
C LEU A 558 -23.18 13.56 -7.76
N HIS A 559 -22.77 13.42 -9.03
CA HIS A 559 -21.35 13.35 -9.44
C HIS A 559 -20.65 14.72 -9.56
N SER A 560 -21.38 15.80 -9.82
CA SER A 560 -20.81 17.12 -10.15
C SER A 560 -20.81 18.12 -8.99
N SER A 561 -21.76 18.01 -8.06
CA SER A 561 -21.93 18.93 -6.92
C SER A 561 -21.48 18.31 -5.60
N ASP A 562 -21.68 17.00 -5.37
CA ASP A 562 -21.61 16.42 -4.03
C ASP A 562 -20.25 15.73 -3.80
N SER A 563 -19.34 16.42 -3.10
CA SER A 563 -17.97 15.95 -2.85
C SER A 563 -17.81 15.27 -1.48
N SER A 564 -18.54 15.74 -0.47
CA SER A 564 -18.53 15.21 0.89
C SER A 564 -19.94 15.09 1.46
N LEU A 565 -20.08 14.13 2.37
CA LEU A 565 -21.24 13.94 3.22
C LEU A 565 -20.79 14.22 4.64
N SER A 566 -21.45 15.15 5.32
CA SER A 566 -21.14 15.50 6.69
C SER A 566 -22.34 15.42 7.62
N ARG A 567 -22.04 15.36 8.91
CA ARG A 567 -23.03 15.27 9.97
C ARG A 567 -22.60 16.11 11.15
N ILE A 568 -23.45 17.02 11.58
CA ILE A 568 -23.33 17.70 12.86
C ILE A 568 -23.74 16.72 13.96
N SER A 569 -22.86 16.48 14.93
CA SER A 569 -23.06 15.51 15.99
C SER A 569 -22.70 16.09 17.34
N HIS A 570 -23.60 15.94 18.31
CA HIS A 570 -23.32 16.13 19.73
C HIS A 570 -22.72 14.83 20.28
N VAL A 571 -21.49 14.89 20.77
CA VAL A 571 -20.72 13.71 21.16
C VAL A 571 -20.28 13.80 22.61
N HIS A 572 -20.60 12.76 23.36
CA HIS A 572 -20.05 12.50 24.68
C HIS A 572 -18.86 11.55 24.56
N GLU A 573 -17.77 11.86 25.25
CA GLU A 573 -16.68 10.90 25.40
C GLU A 573 -16.91 10.00 26.60
N ALA A 574 -16.50 8.74 26.46
CA ALA A 574 -16.46 7.86 27.62
C ALA A 574 -15.37 8.38 28.59
N PRO A 575 -15.64 8.33 29.91
CA PRO A 575 -14.68 8.77 30.91
C PRO A 575 -13.44 7.87 30.89
N ILE A 576 -12.33 8.38 31.41
CA ILE A 576 -11.09 7.62 31.61
C ILE A 576 -10.69 7.71 33.09
N VAL A 577 -9.99 6.68 33.56
CA VAL A 577 -9.27 6.74 34.83
C VAL A 577 -7.94 7.42 34.58
N LEU A 578 -7.70 8.51 35.30
CA LEU A 578 -6.51 9.32 35.16
C LEU A 578 -6.03 9.70 36.56
N PRO A 579 -4.85 9.22 37.01
CA PRO A 579 -4.28 9.57 38.30
C PRO A 579 -4.18 11.09 38.48
N GLU A 580 -4.14 11.56 39.72
CA GLU A 580 -3.94 12.99 40.02
C GLU A 580 -2.57 13.50 39.51
N GLY A 581 -2.45 14.82 39.33
CA GLY A 581 -1.27 15.46 38.73
C GLY A 581 -1.21 15.41 37.20
N ASP A 582 -0.07 15.78 36.64
CA ASP A 582 0.21 15.69 35.20
C ASP A 582 0.65 14.27 34.80
N ILE A 583 0.58 13.96 33.51
CA ILE A 583 1.10 12.69 33.01
C ILE A 583 2.63 12.74 33.11
N PRO A 584 3.28 11.77 33.79
CA PRO A 584 4.73 11.78 33.94
C PRO A 584 5.43 11.73 32.59
N LEU A 585 6.35 12.67 32.39
CA LEU A 585 7.09 12.86 31.16
C LEU A 585 8.54 13.15 31.47
N GLN A 586 9.43 12.29 30.97
CA GLN A 586 10.87 12.47 31.04
C GLN A 586 11.40 12.92 29.68
N LYS A 587 12.28 13.92 29.68
CA LYS A 587 13.01 14.35 28.49
C LYS A 587 14.36 13.63 28.47
N VAL A 588 14.70 13.01 27.35
CA VAL A 588 15.94 12.28 27.12
C VAL A 588 16.68 12.99 25.99
N THR A 589 17.92 13.38 26.24
CA THR A 589 18.76 14.06 25.26
C THR A 589 19.50 13.03 24.40
N LEU A 590 19.30 13.11 23.10
CA LEU A 590 20.04 12.39 22.08
C LEU A 590 21.43 13.00 21.93
N SER A 591 22.44 12.15 21.71
CA SER A 591 23.82 12.61 21.53
C SER A 591 23.95 13.45 20.26
N GLU A 592 24.93 14.36 20.26
CA GLU A 592 25.22 15.19 19.07
C GLU A 592 25.50 14.34 17.84
N ALA A 593 26.12 13.16 18.02
CA ALA A 593 26.34 12.19 16.97
C ALA A 593 25.03 11.70 16.33
N VAL A 594 24.01 11.38 17.14
CA VAL A 594 22.68 10.97 16.66
C VAL A 594 21.99 12.13 15.93
N VAL A 595 22.00 13.33 16.51
CA VAL A 595 21.34 14.52 15.96
C VAL A 595 21.94 14.91 14.62
N SER A 596 23.28 14.92 14.53
CA SER A 596 24.01 15.26 13.31
C SER A 596 23.82 14.20 12.23
N HIS A 597 23.99 12.91 12.57
CA HIS A 597 23.86 11.80 11.62
C HIS A 597 22.45 11.76 10.99
N TYR A 598 21.40 11.89 11.80
CA TYR A 598 20.01 11.83 11.34
C TYR A 598 19.38 13.19 10.99
N ARG A 599 20.14 14.28 11.09
CA ARG A 599 19.69 15.65 10.82
C ARG A 599 18.40 16.02 11.58
N LEU A 600 18.36 15.67 12.86
CA LEU A 600 17.24 15.97 13.75
C LEU A 600 17.25 17.47 14.09
N ASN A 601 16.08 18.12 14.20
CA ASN A 601 16.06 19.56 14.51
C ASN A 601 16.19 19.84 16.01
N ASP A 602 15.84 18.87 16.85
CA ASP A 602 15.84 18.96 18.30
C ASP A 602 16.58 17.72 18.84
N PRO A 603 17.44 17.83 19.85
CA PRO A 603 18.07 16.67 20.49
C PRO A 603 17.15 15.92 21.45
N THR A 604 15.90 16.34 21.67
CA THR A 604 15.08 15.87 22.80
C THR A 604 14.05 14.84 22.37
N LEU A 605 14.17 13.63 22.93
CA LEU A 605 13.18 12.55 22.87
C LEU A 605 12.36 12.49 24.16
N TRP A 606 11.05 12.29 24.09
CA TRP A 606 10.20 12.25 25.29
C TRP A 606 9.74 10.84 25.62
N VAL A 607 9.83 10.50 26.90
CA VAL A 607 9.41 9.23 27.50
C VAL A 607 8.23 9.50 28.41
N CYS A 608 7.06 9.03 28.02
CA CYS A 608 5.81 9.20 28.75
C CYS A 608 5.47 7.93 29.53
N ASN A 609 5.11 8.07 30.81
CA ASN A 609 4.46 6.99 31.56
C ASN A 609 2.95 7.07 31.33
N LYS A 610 2.47 6.38 30.28
CA LYS A 610 1.05 6.42 29.90
C LYS A 610 0.19 5.77 31.00
N PRO A 611 -0.80 6.48 31.55
CA PRO A 611 -1.75 5.87 32.49
C PRO A 611 -2.58 4.77 31.82
N THR A 612 -3.10 3.84 32.62
CA THR A 612 -4.06 2.85 32.12
C THR A 612 -5.38 3.52 31.70
N THR A 613 -6.18 2.86 30.87
CA THR A 613 -7.44 3.34 30.27
C THR A 613 -7.34 4.47 29.23
N VAL A 614 -6.19 5.14 29.12
CA VAL A 614 -5.95 6.25 28.17
C VAL A 614 -5.57 5.72 26.79
N PRO A 615 -6.32 6.03 25.73
CA PRO A 615 -5.96 5.66 24.36
C PRO A 615 -4.83 6.55 23.84
N VAL A 616 -3.90 6.00 23.06
CA VAL A 616 -2.78 6.78 22.50
C VAL A 616 -3.25 7.84 21.52
N HIS A 617 -4.09 7.45 20.55
CA HIS A 617 -4.62 8.33 19.52
C HIS A 617 -6.13 8.55 19.70
N PRO A 618 -6.69 9.67 19.19
CA PRO A 618 -8.12 9.84 19.03
C PRO A 618 -8.71 8.65 18.27
N ALA A 619 -9.71 8.00 18.85
CA ALA A 619 -10.33 6.80 18.29
C ALA A 619 -11.77 6.68 18.79
N GLY A 620 -12.72 6.58 17.85
CA GLY A 620 -14.14 6.34 18.12
C GLY A 620 -14.72 7.26 19.21
N PRO A 621 -14.95 6.75 20.45
CA PRO A 621 -15.52 7.50 21.57
C PRO A 621 -14.51 8.38 22.34
N TYR A 622 -13.22 8.39 21.97
CA TYR A 622 -12.20 9.17 22.67
C TYR A 622 -11.55 10.16 21.72
N ASN A 623 -11.54 11.44 22.09
CA ASN A 623 -10.83 12.50 21.40
C ASN A 623 -10.02 13.32 22.41
N GLN A 624 -10.66 14.16 23.22
CA GLN A 624 -10.01 14.91 24.30
C GLN A 624 -9.33 14.00 25.33
N ASN A 625 -9.85 12.79 25.54
CA ASN A 625 -9.27 11.79 26.43
C ASN A 625 -8.09 11.00 25.80
N ALA A 626 -7.65 11.32 24.58
CA ALA A 626 -6.48 10.68 23.96
C ALA A 626 -5.16 11.26 24.48
N LEU A 627 -4.16 10.40 24.66
CA LEU A 627 -2.85 10.75 25.21
C LEU A 627 -2.20 11.92 24.47
N VAL A 628 -2.22 11.91 23.14
CA VAL A 628 -1.63 13.01 22.33
C VAL A 628 -2.29 14.35 22.62
N GLN A 629 -3.60 14.40 22.86
CA GLN A 629 -4.33 15.63 23.20
C GLN A 629 -3.99 16.09 24.63
N LEU A 630 -3.94 15.14 25.57
CA LEU A 630 -3.59 15.42 26.97
C LEU A 630 -2.16 15.96 27.08
N LEU A 631 -1.20 15.33 26.41
CA LEU A 631 0.20 15.77 26.39
C LEU A 631 0.34 17.11 25.68
N GLN A 632 -0.36 17.34 24.57
CA GLN A 632 -0.36 18.63 23.88
C GLN A 632 -0.90 19.74 24.79
N GLY A 633 -1.98 19.49 25.53
CA GLY A 633 -2.54 20.44 26.49
C GLY A 633 -1.67 20.65 27.73
N GLN A 634 -0.87 19.66 28.12
CA GLN A 634 0.06 19.73 29.23
C GLN A 634 1.34 20.50 28.88
N ILE A 635 1.87 20.32 27.66
CA ILE A 635 3.26 20.68 27.34
C ILE A 635 3.36 21.88 26.40
N ALA A 636 2.37 22.10 25.53
CA ALA A 636 2.46 23.14 24.52
C ALA A 636 1.70 24.41 24.96
N SER A 637 2.44 25.49 25.21
CA SER A 637 1.87 26.84 25.32
C SER A 637 1.24 27.27 23.99
N ASP A 638 1.86 26.87 22.88
CA ASP A 638 1.31 26.96 21.52
C ASP A 638 0.59 25.65 21.15
N ARG A 639 -0.74 25.69 21.23
CA ARG A 639 -1.61 24.55 20.92
C ARG A 639 -1.59 24.11 19.46
N THR A 640 -0.83 24.77 18.58
CA THR A 640 -0.60 24.33 17.19
C THR A 640 0.48 23.24 17.06
N VAL A 641 1.31 23.03 18.10
CA VAL A 641 2.36 22.00 18.10
C VAL A 641 1.74 20.62 18.35
N LEU A 642 1.85 19.72 17.36
CA LEU A 642 1.32 18.36 17.46
C LEU A 642 2.31 17.41 18.15
N ILE A 643 1.79 16.54 19.01
CA ILE A 643 2.58 15.46 19.63
C ILE A 643 2.51 14.19 18.77
N HIS A 644 3.67 13.68 18.38
CA HIS A 644 3.85 12.48 17.57
C HIS A 644 4.31 11.31 18.45
N PRO A 645 3.47 10.28 18.70
CA PRO A 645 3.92 9.05 19.33
C PRO A 645 4.75 8.22 18.35
N LEU A 646 5.82 7.60 18.84
CA LEU A 646 6.76 6.81 18.04
C LEU A 646 6.39 5.32 17.98
N HIS A 647 5.58 4.87 18.94
CA HIS A 647 4.91 3.58 18.91
C HIS A 647 3.62 3.67 19.72
N ARG A 648 2.83 2.59 19.70
CA ARG A 648 1.57 2.51 20.46
C ARG A 648 1.55 1.31 21.40
N ILE A 649 0.91 1.50 22.54
CA ILE A 649 0.49 0.45 23.46
C ILE A 649 -1.04 0.49 23.58
N ASP A 650 -1.66 -0.60 24.01
CA ASP A 650 -3.11 -0.70 24.09
C ASP A 650 -3.68 0.30 25.10
N ARG A 651 -4.95 0.67 24.94
CA ARG A 651 -5.64 1.62 25.83
C ARG A 651 -5.56 1.19 27.30
N VAL A 652 -5.75 -0.11 27.55
CA VAL A 652 -5.77 -0.71 28.89
C VAL A 652 -4.38 -0.97 29.48
N THR A 653 -3.34 -0.99 28.64
CA THR A 653 -1.94 -1.16 29.06
C THR A 653 -1.37 0.16 29.54
N SER A 654 -0.74 0.21 30.72
CA SER A 654 -0.02 1.40 31.20
C SER A 654 1.48 1.33 30.85
N GLY A 655 2.20 2.42 31.07
CA GLY A 655 3.67 2.42 31.05
C GLY A 655 4.29 3.17 29.88
N LEU A 656 5.55 2.83 29.63
CA LEU A 656 6.49 3.53 28.76
C LEU A 656 5.98 3.66 27.33
N LEU A 657 5.82 4.90 26.89
CA LEU A 657 5.55 5.30 25.52
C LEU A 657 6.49 6.42 25.08
N LEU A 658 7.12 6.25 23.92
CA LEU A 658 7.97 7.27 23.32
C LEU A 658 7.14 8.23 22.45
N CYS A 659 7.40 9.52 22.59
CA CYS A 659 6.77 10.57 21.78
C CYS A 659 7.71 11.75 21.55
N THR A 660 7.32 12.64 20.63
CA THR A 660 8.10 13.83 20.27
C THR A 660 7.19 14.93 19.70
N PRO A 661 7.48 16.21 19.95
CA PRO A 661 6.84 17.32 19.25
C PRO A 661 7.45 17.58 17.85
N ASP A 662 8.61 17.00 17.55
CA ASP A 662 9.29 17.23 16.27
C ASP A 662 8.96 16.12 15.26
N PRO A 663 8.33 16.46 14.12
CA PRO A 663 8.00 15.48 13.09
C PRO A 663 9.22 14.84 12.42
N THR A 664 10.43 15.38 12.57
CA THR A 664 11.67 14.74 12.06
C THR A 664 12.04 13.51 12.89
N HIS A 665 11.99 13.60 14.22
CA HIS A 665 12.12 12.44 15.11
C HIS A 665 11.13 11.34 14.78
N ALA A 666 9.87 11.70 14.54
CA ALA A 666 8.84 10.73 14.20
C ALA A 666 9.10 10.03 12.86
N ARG A 667 9.65 10.74 11.87
CA ARG A 667 10.06 10.15 10.59
C ARG A 667 11.26 9.23 10.75
N TRP A 668 12.31 9.72 11.42
CA TRP A 668 13.52 8.96 11.75
C TRP A 668 13.19 7.67 12.49
N PHE A 669 12.41 7.73 13.57
CA PHE A 669 12.09 6.55 14.36
C PHE A 669 11.35 5.49 13.52
N HIS A 670 10.43 5.89 12.65
CA HIS A 670 9.69 4.94 11.81
C HIS A 670 10.49 4.40 10.63
N SER A 671 11.53 5.09 10.14
CA SER A 671 12.40 4.60 9.06
C SER A 671 13.54 3.74 9.58
N GLU A 672 14.18 4.17 10.68
CA GLU A 672 15.44 3.60 11.14
C GLU A 672 15.27 2.61 12.29
N VAL A 673 14.33 2.88 13.22
CA VAL A 673 14.18 2.07 14.43
C VAL A 673 13.28 0.87 14.15
N ASN A 674 13.92 -0.27 13.90
CA ASN A 674 13.23 -1.55 13.71
C ASN A 674 13.05 -2.33 15.04
N GLN A 675 12.28 -3.44 14.99
CA GLN A 675 11.97 -4.24 16.19
C GLN A 675 13.20 -4.91 16.83
N GLN A 676 14.30 -5.10 16.09
CA GLN A 676 15.52 -5.72 16.62
C GLN A 676 16.39 -4.72 17.40
N GLN A 677 16.30 -3.43 17.08
CA GLN A 677 17.01 -2.34 17.75
C GLN A 677 16.34 -1.89 19.06
N MET A 678 15.06 -2.24 19.26
CA MET A 678 14.26 -1.83 20.41
C MET A 678 13.76 -3.04 21.20
N ARG A 679 14.45 -3.37 22.30
CA ARG A 679 14.03 -4.43 23.23
C ARG A 679 13.04 -3.89 24.23
N LYS A 680 12.00 -4.67 24.54
CA LYS A 680 10.90 -4.22 25.39
C LYS A 680 10.63 -5.18 26.53
N LEU A 681 10.57 -4.65 27.75
CA LEU A 681 10.14 -5.38 28.92
C LEU A 681 8.82 -4.83 29.42
N TYR A 682 7.90 -5.76 29.65
CA TYR A 682 6.59 -5.55 30.25
C TYR A 682 6.52 -6.37 31.53
N ILE A 683 5.73 -5.91 32.49
CA ILE A 683 5.34 -6.70 33.65
C ILE A 683 3.85 -6.98 33.54
N ALA A 684 3.47 -8.23 33.76
CA ALA A 684 2.08 -8.68 33.79
C ALA A 684 1.81 -9.40 35.11
N MET A 685 0.67 -9.12 35.74
CA MET A 685 0.10 -10.03 36.73
C MET A 685 -0.87 -10.97 36.00
N VAL A 686 -0.73 -12.28 36.22
CA VAL A 686 -1.58 -13.31 35.58
C VAL A 686 -2.21 -14.22 36.63
N HIS A 687 -3.37 -14.80 36.29
CA HIS A 687 -4.02 -15.79 37.15
C HIS A 687 -3.29 -17.13 37.15
N GLY A 688 -3.30 -17.80 38.30
CA GLY A 688 -2.66 -19.10 38.53
C GLY A 688 -1.15 -19.00 38.71
N ARG A 689 -0.56 -20.13 39.10
CA ARG A 689 0.90 -20.32 39.16
C ARG A 689 1.49 -20.48 37.76
N PHE A 690 2.22 -19.46 37.29
CA PHE A 690 2.92 -19.48 36.00
C PHE A 690 4.23 -20.27 36.12
N ASP A 691 4.17 -21.59 35.91
CA ASP A 691 5.35 -22.46 35.93
C ASP A 691 5.73 -22.90 34.51
N GLY A 692 6.81 -22.30 33.99
CA GLY A 692 7.32 -22.60 32.65
C GLY A 692 7.71 -24.06 32.43
N LYS A 693 8.11 -24.81 33.47
CA LYS A 693 8.43 -26.25 33.39
C LYS A 693 7.15 -27.07 33.29
N GLN A 694 6.14 -26.80 34.14
CA GLN A 694 4.86 -27.51 34.10
C GLN A 694 4.11 -27.29 32.78
N LEU A 695 4.18 -26.08 32.22
CA LEU A 695 3.62 -25.76 30.90
C LEU A 695 4.23 -26.60 29.77
N LEU A 696 5.47 -27.11 29.91
CA LEU A 696 6.04 -28.04 28.95
C LEU A 696 5.62 -29.51 29.14
N HIS A 697 5.15 -29.90 30.32
CA HIS A 697 4.77 -31.28 30.65
C HIS A 697 3.30 -31.61 30.36
N HIS A 698 2.43 -30.61 30.18
CA HIS A 698 1.04 -30.81 29.76
C HIS A 698 0.93 -31.16 28.25
N GLU A 699 1.14 -32.44 27.90
CA GLU A 699 0.87 -32.98 26.55
C GLU A 699 -0.59 -32.81 26.11
N GLU A 700 -1.57 -32.79 27.03
CA GLU A 700 -2.99 -32.66 26.69
C GLU A 700 -3.40 -31.25 26.21
N GLN A 701 -2.75 -30.17 26.68
CA GLN A 701 -2.99 -28.83 26.15
C GLN A 701 -2.36 -28.65 24.76
N ARG A 702 -1.16 -29.22 24.55
CA ARG A 702 -0.49 -29.26 23.24
C ARG A 702 -1.28 -30.03 22.19
N ARG A 703 -2.00 -31.10 22.60
CA ARG A 703 -2.89 -31.87 21.71
C ARG A 703 -4.20 -31.15 21.36
N ARG A 704 -4.68 -30.21 22.18
CA ARG A 704 -5.93 -29.48 21.91
C ARG A 704 -5.81 -28.36 20.88
N LEU A 705 -4.61 -27.78 20.67
CA LEU A 705 -4.34 -26.80 19.60
C LEU A 705 -2.87 -26.92 19.15
N GLY A 706 -2.59 -27.65 18.07
CA GLY A 706 -1.25 -27.84 17.48
C GLY A 706 -0.60 -26.59 16.86
N VAL A 707 -0.91 -25.40 17.38
CA VAL A 707 -0.56 -24.08 16.83
C VAL A 707 0.42 -23.31 17.72
N ILE A 708 0.51 -23.66 19.00
CA ILE A 708 1.35 -22.96 19.99
C ILE A 708 2.62 -23.76 20.19
N GLN A 709 3.77 -23.16 19.86
CA GLN A 709 5.08 -23.75 20.08
C GLN A 709 5.74 -23.07 21.29
N CYS A 710 6.10 -23.87 22.29
CA CYS A 710 6.76 -23.39 23.50
C CYS A 710 8.09 -24.10 23.72
N GLN A 711 9.13 -23.36 24.09
CA GLN A 711 10.44 -23.90 24.45
C GLN A 711 11.03 -23.15 25.64
N LEU A 712 11.88 -23.84 26.42
CA LEU A 712 12.67 -23.18 27.47
C LEU A 712 13.99 -22.68 26.86
N VAL A 713 14.32 -21.44 27.18
CA VAL A 713 15.57 -20.79 26.81
C VAL A 713 16.32 -20.50 28.12
N ALA A 714 17.55 -21.03 28.26
CA ALA A 714 18.39 -20.79 29.42
C ALA A 714 19.30 -19.57 29.18
N ARG A 715 19.60 -18.80 30.24
CA ARG A 715 20.71 -17.84 30.20
C ARG A 715 22.06 -18.57 30.25
N PRO A 716 23.09 -18.09 29.53
CA PRO A 716 24.47 -18.39 29.89
C PRO A 716 24.83 -17.54 31.12
N THR A 717 24.79 -18.14 32.31
CA THR A 717 25.30 -17.49 33.54
C THR A 717 26.15 -18.45 34.33
N ASN A 718 27.36 -18.02 34.72
CA ASN A 718 28.36 -18.78 35.47
C ASN A 718 28.04 -18.95 36.98
N SER A 719 26.81 -18.68 37.42
CA SER A 719 26.42 -18.75 38.84
C SER A 719 25.16 -19.60 39.00
N VAL A 720 25.30 -20.72 39.70
CA VAL A 720 24.37 -21.87 39.77
C VAL A 720 23.45 -21.79 41.00
N GLU A 721 23.12 -20.60 41.51
CA GLU A 721 22.47 -20.52 42.82
C GLU A 721 20.93 -20.57 42.81
N ASN A 722 20.26 -20.52 41.66
CA ASN A 722 18.84 -20.91 41.55
C ASN A 722 18.44 -21.22 40.10
N ILE A 723 18.20 -22.50 39.80
CA ILE A 723 17.83 -22.95 38.43
C ILE A 723 16.46 -22.42 38.01
N GLU A 724 15.52 -22.21 38.94
CA GLU A 724 14.15 -21.77 38.64
C GLU A 724 14.08 -20.30 38.18
N ASP A 725 14.96 -19.44 38.68
CA ASP A 725 15.06 -18.02 38.29
C ASP A 725 15.66 -17.81 36.89
N SER A 726 16.23 -18.85 36.27
CA SER A 726 16.96 -18.77 35.00
C SER A 726 16.15 -19.20 33.77
N ILE A 727 14.91 -19.65 33.98
CA ILE A 727 14.10 -20.31 32.95
C ILE A 727 13.21 -19.28 32.26
N ILE A 728 13.44 -19.11 30.95
CA ILE A 728 12.63 -18.24 30.11
C ILE A 728 11.77 -19.12 29.21
N LEU A 729 10.45 -18.99 29.31
CA LEU A 729 9.51 -19.63 28.40
C LEU A 729 9.37 -18.77 27.14
N GLU A 730 9.82 -19.28 25.99
CA GLU A 730 9.55 -18.67 24.70
C GLU A 730 8.30 -19.30 24.07
N CYS A 731 7.33 -18.47 23.73
CA CYS A 731 6.07 -18.85 23.10
C CYS A 731 5.99 -18.25 21.69
N SER A 732 5.92 -19.13 20.69
CA SER A 732 5.67 -18.81 19.29
C SER A 732 4.27 -19.26 18.89
N ALA A 733 3.38 -18.32 18.59
CA ALA A 733 1.99 -18.60 18.24
C ALA A 733 1.46 -17.53 17.27
N PRO A 734 1.06 -17.88 16.03
CA PRO A 734 0.60 -16.88 15.06
C PRO A 734 -0.75 -16.24 15.45
N ILE A 735 -0.88 -14.92 15.28
CA ILE A 735 -2.07 -14.15 15.69
C ILE A 735 -2.86 -13.65 14.48
N HIS A 736 -4.17 -13.93 14.47
CA HIS A 736 -5.14 -13.45 13.47
C HIS A 736 -6.18 -12.49 14.10
N THR A 737 -6.77 -11.64 13.26
CA THR A 737 -7.89 -10.77 13.64
C THR A 737 -9.20 -11.44 13.25
N SER A 738 -9.86 -12.11 14.20
CA SER A 738 -11.13 -12.82 13.96
C SER A 738 -12.31 -11.86 13.80
N ASP A 739 -12.39 -10.83 14.65
CA ASP A 739 -13.41 -9.79 14.60
C ASP A 739 -12.75 -8.40 14.55
N PRO A 740 -12.68 -7.79 13.35
CA PRO A 740 -12.16 -6.43 13.20
C PRO A 740 -13.00 -5.37 13.92
N ALA A 741 -14.32 -5.54 14.04
CA ALA A 741 -15.23 -4.54 14.59
C ALA A 741 -15.08 -4.46 16.12
N ASN A 742 -14.96 -5.61 16.79
CA ASN A 742 -14.78 -5.70 18.24
C ASN A 742 -13.31 -5.80 18.66
N GLY A 743 -12.36 -5.82 17.70
CA GLY A 743 -10.93 -5.87 17.99
C GLY A 743 -10.46 -7.19 18.60
N ILE A 744 -11.14 -8.30 18.32
CA ILE A 744 -10.81 -9.63 18.86
C ILE A 744 -9.62 -10.23 18.10
N ARG A 745 -8.68 -10.81 18.85
CA ARG A 745 -7.50 -11.51 18.33
C ARG A 745 -7.49 -12.94 18.84
N ILE A 746 -7.08 -13.85 17.97
CA ILE A 746 -7.02 -15.28 18.29
C ILE A 746 -5.70 -15.87 17.78
N ILE A 747 -5.30 -17.00 18.36
CA ILE A 747 -4.26 -17.85 17.79
C ILE A 747 -4.84 -18.60 16.59
N ASP A 748 -4.16 -18.53 15.44
CA ASP A 748 -4.61 -19.12 14.17
C ASP A 748 -3.42 -19.55 13.32
N ALA A 749 -3.25 -20.85 13.09
CA ALA A 749 -2.11 -21.39 12.35
C ALA A 749 -2.10 -21.01 10.86
N VAL A 750 -3.28 -20.83 10.26
CA VAL A 750 -3.44 -20.74 8.81
C VAL A 750 -3.42 -19.29 8.35
N HIS A 751 -4.11 -18.42 9.10
CA HIS A 751 -4.29 -17.01 8.75
C HIS A 751 -3.58 -16.05 9.71
N GLY A 752 -3.00 -16.58 10.79
CA GLY A 752 -2.28 -15.79 11.78
C GLY A 752 -0.92 -15.32 11.27
N LYS A 753 -0.52 -14.13 11.72
CA LYS A 753 0.82 -13.61 11.47
C LYS A 753 1.76 -14.10 12.56
N PRO A 754 3.01 -14.49 12.24
CA PRO A 754 3.98 -14.96 13.24
C PRO A 754 4.12 -13.96 14.40
N ALA A 755 4.10 -14.49 15.61
CA ALA A 755 4.28 -13.74 16.84
C ALA A 755 5.03 -14.59 17.87
N VAL A 756 6.03 -13.99 18.51
CA VAL A 756 6.93 -14.63 19.48
C VAL A 756 7.09 -13.72 20.70
N SER A 757 6.96 -14.30 21.89
CA SER A 757 7.11 -13.63 23.19
C SER A 757 7.86 -14.51 24.17
N ARG A 758 8.68 -13.89 25.02
CA ARG A 758 9.36 -14.54 26.14
C ARG A 758 8.72 -14.14 27.46
N PHE A 759 8.67 -15.10 28.38
CA PHE A 759 8.06 -14.95 29.69
C PHE A 759 8.96 -15.54 30.77
N GLN A 760 9.07 -14.85 31.90
CA GLN A 760 9.80 -15.31 33.07
C GLN A 760 8.95 -15.04 34.32
N LEU A 761 8.75 -16.07 35.14
CA LEU A 761 8.14 -15.90 36.46
C LEU A 761 9.07 -15.05 37.34
N LEU A 762 8.54 -13.98 37.92
CA LEU A 762 9.27 -13.17 38.91
C LEU A 762 8.86 -13.54 40.33
N HIS A 763 7.56 -13.74 40.55
CA HIS A 763 7.01 -14.05 41.86
C HIS A 763 5.65 -14.74 41.69
N TYR A 764 5.37 -15.74 42.52
CA TYR A 764 4.04 -16.33 42.64
C TYR A 764 3.50 -16.02 44.04
N ASN A 765 2.30 -15.47 44.10
CA ASN A 765 1.58 -15.22 45.33
C ASN A 765 0.51 -16.30 45.54
N GLU A 766 0.73 -17.16 46.53
CA GLU A 766 -0.20 -18.23 46.90
C GLU A 766 -1.53 -17.71 47.46
N SER A 767 -1.53 -16.52 48.08
CA SER A 767 -2.72 -16.00 48.78
C SER A 767 -3.84 -15.57 47.84
N ASP A 768 -3.53 -15.08 46.65
CA ASP A 768 -4.49 -14.64 45.63
C ASP A 768 -4.43 -15.47 44.35
N ASP A 769 -3.62 -16.53 44.33
CA ASP A 769 -3.33 -17.39 43.19
C ASP A 769 -2.98 -16.58 41.93
N THR A 770 -2.00 -15.67 42.07
CA THR A 770 -1.51 -14.86 40.95
C THR A 770 0.00 -14.93 40.80
N SER A 771 0.47 -14.79 39.57
CA SER A 771 1.88 -14.73 39.23
C SER A 771 2.26 -13.39 38.62
N LEU A 772 3.36 -12.82 39.10
CA LEU A 772 4.02 -11.68 38.47
C LEU A 772 5.00 -12.21 37.42
N VAL A 773 4.80 -11.83 36.16
CA VAL A 773 5.53 -12.35 35.00
C VAL A 773 6.19 -11.21 34.24
N LEU A 774 7.51 -11.33 34.04
CA LEU A 774 8.25 -10.48 33.11
C LEU A 774 8.01 -10.95 31.69
N CYS A 775 7.67 -10.03 30.81
CA CYS A 775 7.26 -10.29 29.44
C CYS A 775 8.15 -9.53 28.46
N SER A 776 8.67 -10.20 27.43
CA SER A 776 9.44 -9.58 26.35
C SER A 776 8.87 -9.99 24.98
N PRO A 777 8.10 -9.11 24.31
CA PRO A 777 7.62 -9.39 22.96
C PRO A 777 8.76 -9.20 21.94
N LEU A 778 9.14 -10.26 21.23
CA LEU A 778 10.14 -10.22 20.15
C LEU A 778 9.54 -9.76 18.81
N THR A 779 8.21 -9.64 18.77
CA THR A 779 7.41 -9.19 17.62
C THR A 779 6.34 -8.22 18.11
N GLY A 780 5.81 -7.38 17.23
CA GLY A 780 4.81 -6.36 17.58
C GLY A 780 3.42 -6.60 16.99
N ARG A 781 2.63 -7.55 17.51
CA ARG A 781 1.21 -7.73 17.13
C ARG A 781 0.26 -7.07 18.13
N ASN A 782 -0.93 -6.68 17.66
CA ASN A 782 -1.98 -6.15 18.53
C ASN A 782 -2.40 -7.21 19.56
N HIS A 783 -2.50 -6.82 20.83
CA HIS A 783 -2.87 -7.68 21.96
C HIS A 783 -1.95 -8.91 22.16
N GLN A 784 -0.72 -8.90 21.62
CA GLN A 784 0.13 -10.09 21.58
C GLN A 784 0.36 -10.75 22.94
N LEU A 785 0.85 -10.00 23.93
CA LEU A 785 1.11 -10.53 25.26
C LEU A 785 -0.18 -11.06 25.92
N ARG A 786 -1.29 -10.34 25.74
CA ARG A 786 -2.61 -10.72 26.28
C ARG A 786 -3.09 -12.06 25.72
N VAL A 787 -3.00 -12.22 24.39
CA VAL A 787 -3.42 -13.45 23.69
C VAL A 787 -2.48 -14.60 24.01
N HIS A 788 -1.17 -14.39 24.03
CA HIS A 788 -0.20 -15.44 24.35
C HIS A 788 -0.37 -15.94 25.79
N LEU A 789 -0.44 -15.04 26.78
CA LEU A 789 -0.62 -15.41 28.17
C LEU A 789 -1.96 -16.12 28.41
N HIS A 790 -3.05 -15.66 27.77
CA HIS A 790 -4.32 -16.38 27.78
C HIS A 790 -4.23 -17.77 27.14
N ALA A 791 -3.57 -17.90 26.00
CA ALA A 791 -3.42 -19.17 25.29
C ALA A 791 -2.55 -20.17 26.07
N LEU A 792 -1.65 -19.68 26.92
CA LEU A 792 -0.89 -20.46 27.90
C LEU A 792 -1.70 -20.81 29.16
N GLY A 793 -2.97 -20.43 29.24
CA GLY A 793 -3.84 -20.69 30.41
C GLY A 793 -3.73 -19.66 31.53
N HIS A 794 -2.89 -18.63 31.38
CA HIS A 794 -2.57 -17.65 32.41
C HIS A 794 -3.01 -16.25 31.96
N ALA A 795 -4.32 -16.01 31.90
CA ALA A 795 -4.80 -14.72 31.45
C ALA A 795 -4.40 -13.59 32.42
N ILE A 796 -4.15 -12.40 31.87
CA ILE A 796 -3.76 -11.21 32.64
C ILE A 796 -4.91 -10.82 33.57
N VAL A 797 -4.56 -10.53 34.84
CA VAL A 797 -5.52 -10.09 35.85
C VAL A 797 -6.26 -8.85 35.37
N GLY A 798 -7.58 -8.94 35.41
CA GLY A 798 -8.49 -7.90 34.97
C GLY A 798 -8.75 -7.87 33.47
N ASP A 799 -8.18 -8.74 32.63
CA ASP A 799 -8.47 -8.76 31.17
C ASP A 799 -9.84 -9.39 30.89
N LEU A 800 -10.85 -8.57 30.61
CA LEU A 800 -12.23 -8.99 30.36
C LEU A 800 -12.42 -9.59 28.96
N GLN A 801 -11.51 -9.29 28.05
CA GLN A 801 -11.63 -9.72 26.67
C GLN A 801 -11.17 -11.17 26.50
N TYR A 802 -10.15 -11.57 27.25
CA TYR A 802 -9.54 -12.90 27.13
C TYR A 802 -9.64 -13.74 28.40
N GLY A 803 -9.70 -13.16 29.61
CA GLY A 803 -9.37 -13.90 30.83
C GLY A 803 -10.40 -13.95 31.94
N SER A 804 -11.22 -12.92 32.12
CA SER A 804 -12.00 -12.74 33.35
C SER A 804 -13.51 -12.86 33.15
N SER A 805 -14.16 -13.55 34.08
CA SER A 805 -15.63 -13.61 34.21
C SER A 805 -16.22 -12.46 35.03
N LYS A 806 -15.37 -11.69 35.74
CA LYS A 806 -15.75 -10.51 36.54
C LYS A 806 -14.83 -9.32 36.25
N PRO A 807 -15.36 -8.11 36.04
CA PRO A 807 -14.57 -6.91 35.78
C PRO A 807 -13.79 -6.48 37.02
N PHE A 808 -12.49 -6.16 36.85
CA PHE A 808 -11.82 -5.24 37.76
C PHE A 808 -12.24 -3.83 37.37
N SER A 809 -13.23 -3.28 38.07
CA SER A 809 -13.57 -1.87 37.95
C SER A 809 -13.26 -1.21 39.29
N PRO A 810 -12.23 -0.34 39.38
CA PRO A 810 -11.94 0.37 40.61
C PRO A 810 -13.06 1.36 41.00
N ILE A 811 -14.06 1.55 40.11
CA ILE A 811 -15.07 2.59 40.23
C ILE A 811 -16.45 1.98 39.88
N PRO A 812 -17.42 1.99 40.81
CA PRO A 812 -18.77 1.52 40.53
C PRO A 812 -19.39 2.20 39.31
N VAL A 813 -20.14 1.46 38.49
CA VAL A 813 -20.80 2.01 37.28
C VAL A 813 -21.68 3.22 37.63
N ASP A 814 -22.35 3.19 38.79
CA ASP A 814 -23.16 4.32 39.25
C ASP A 814 -22.34 5.59 39.54
N ARG A 815 -21.08 5.44 39.99
CA ARG A 815 -20.15 6.55 40.20
C ARG A 815 -19.69 7.14 38.85
N VAL A 816 -19.47 6.29 37.85
CA VAL A 816 -19.17 6.71 36.46
C VAL A 816 -20.36 7.47 35.88
N LEU A 817 -21.56 6.90 35.95
CA LEU A 817 -22.79 7.54 35.46
C LEU A 817 -23.07 8.86 36.17
N SER A 818 -22.90 8.93 37.50
CA SER A 818 -23.05 10.17 38.27
C SER A 818 -22.07 11.26 37.85
N ALA A 819 -20.81 10.90 37.57
CA ALA A 819 -19.81 11.84 37.08
C ALA A 819 -20.16 12.37 35.68
N MET A 820 -20.67 11.51 34.80
CA MET A 820 -21.11 11.87 33.45
C MET A 820 -22.37 12.75 33.46
N SER A 821 -23.35 12.45 34.32
CA SER A 821 -24.55 13.28 34.48
C SER A 821 -24.22 14.69 34.96
N ARG A 822 -23.27 14.83 35.90
CA ARG A 822 -22.78 16.17 36.32
C ARG A 822 -21.96 16.87 35.25
N ALA A 823 -21.19 16.14 34.45
CA ALA A 823 -20.47 16.72 33.30
C ALA A 823 -21.44 17.23 32.21
N HIS A 824 -22.64 16.65 32.11
CA HIS A 824 -23.71 17.10 31.21
C HIS A 824 -24.29 18.48 31.59
N GLU A 825 -24.10 18.93 32.84
CA GLU A 825 -24.52 20.27 33.30
C GLU A 825 -23.57 21.39 32.83
N PHE A 826 -22.37 21.04 32.33
CA PHE A 826 -21.44 22.02 31.80
C PHE A 826 -21.90 22.56 30.44
N ARG A 827 -21.61 23.84 30.19
CA ARG A 827 -21.87 24.47 28.89
C ARG A 827 -21.08 23.69 27.83
N VAL A 828 -21.79 23.22 26.80
CA VAL A 828 -21.21 22.50 25.66
C VAL A 828 -20.07 23.34 25.08
N GLU A 829 -18.87 22.77 24.99
CA GLU A 829 -17.75 23.45 24.34
C GLU A 829 -18.05 23.49 22.83
N GLN A 830 -18.22 24.70 22.31
CA GLN A 830 -18.39 24.94 20.87
C GLN A 830 -17.00 25.00 20.22
N SER A 831 -16.78 24.23 19.14
CA SER A 831 -15.63 24.44 18.26
C SER A 831 -15.82 25.76 17.51
N ALA A 832 -14.86 26.68 17.55
CA ALA A 832 -15.03 28.04 17.03
C ALA A 832 -14.87 28.17 15.50
N ASP A 833 -14.80 27.07 14.75
CA ASP A 833 -14.46 27.10 13.32
C ASP A 833 -15.56 26.62 12.35
N ASP A 834 -16.75 26.25 12.82
CA ASP A 834 -17.91 26.05 11.94
C ASP A 834 -19.03 26.98 12.40
N ALA A 835 -19.68 27.67 11.45
CA ALA A 835 -20.87 28.49 11.68
C ALA A 835 -22.09 27.62 12.06
N ILE A 836 -21.99 26.84 13.14
CA ILE A 836 -23.05 25.99 13.66
C ILE A 836 -23.91 26.86 14.57
N GLY A 837 -25.12 27.18 14.11
CA GLY A 837 -26.06 28.00 14.88
C GLY A 837 -26.51 27.30 16.17
N VAL A 838 -26.93 28.09 17.17
CA VAL A 838 -27.49 27.57 18.44
C VAL A 838 -28.61 26.55 18.20
N LYS A 839 -29.44 26.77 17.18
CA LYS A 839 -30.52 25.85 16.78
C LYS A 839 -30.01 24.47 16.34
N GLU A 840 -28.89 24.42 15.61
CA GLU A 840 -28.30 23.17 15.10
C GLU A 840 -27.61 22.40 16.23
N ALA A 841 -26.98 23.13 17.15
CA ALA A 841 -26.43 22.60 18.39
C ALA A 841 -27.51 21.93 19.27
N GLU A 842 -28.62 22.62 19.49
CA GLU A 842 -29.78 22.10 20.24
C GLU A 842 -30.42 20.89 19.55
N ALA A 843 -30.55 20.95 18.22
CA ALA A 843 -31.04 19.82 17.43
C ALA A 843 -30.10 18.61 17.48
N ALA A 844 -28.78 18.81 17.44
CA ALA A 844 -27.82 17.71 17.58
C ALA A 844 -27.87 17.07 18.97
N LYS A 845 -28.11 17.88 20.01
CA LYS A 845 -28.31 17.42 21.38
C LYS A 845 -29.60 16.58 21.52
N SER A 846 -30.69 16.98 20.88
CA SER A 846 -31.98 16.28 21.00
C SER A 846 -31.96 14.86 20.42
N VAL A 847 -31.11 14.57 19.43
CA VAL A 847 -30.91 13.23 18.83
C VAL A 847 -29.74 12.44 19.42
N CYS A 848 -29.07 13.00 20.44
CA CYS A 848 -27.93 12.34 21.08
C CYS A 848 -28.42 11.21 21.99
N ALA A 849 -27.96 9.98 21.74
CA ALA A 849 -28.32 8.82 22.56
C ALA A 849 -27.97 9.03 24.05
N ALA A 850 -26.79 9.60 24.33
CA ALA A 850 -26.33 9.85 25.70
C ALA A 850 -27.15 10.92 26.44
N CYS A 851 -27.70 11.91 25.74
CA CYS A 851 -28.60 12.89 26.34
C CYS A 851 -30.00 12.32 26.61
N ARG A 852 -30.45 11.34 25.81
CA ARG A 852 -31.75 10.66 26.00
C ARG A 852 -31.70 9.63 27.12
N ASP A 853 -30.68 8.78 27.08
CA ASP A 853 -30.42 7.76 28.09
C ASP A 853 -28.91 7.47 28.19
N MET A 854 -28.29 8.08 29.19
CA MET A 854 -26.85 7.94 29.46
C MET A 854 -26.45 6.48 29.72
N LYS A 855 -27.34 5.64 30.27
CA LYS A 855 -27.00 4.27 30.66
C LYS A 855 -26.97 3.32 29.45
N SER A 856 -27.87 3.48 28.49
CA SER A 856 -27.90 2.64 27.28
C SER A 856 -27.03 3.18 26.15
N ALA A 857 -26.64 4.46 26.18
CA ALA A 857 -25.83 5.09 25.13
C ALA A 857 -24.38 4.63 25.06
N PHE A 858 -23.86 4.04 26.15
CA PHE A 858 -22.52 3.49 26.22
C PHE A 858 -22.63 1.97 26.35
N THR A 859 -21.80 1.25 25.60
CA THR A 859 -21.74 -0.21 25.76
C THR A 859 -21.33 -0.55 27.19
N PRO A 860 -21.69 -1.75 27.71
CA PRO A 860 -21.14 -2.23 28.97
C PRO A 860 -19.61 -2.18 28.95
N ALA A 861 -18.98 -2.44 27.81
CA ALA A 861 -17.56 -2.19 27.61
C ALA A 861 -17.20 -0.70 27.78
N GLN A 862 -17.89 0.29 27.21
CA GLN A 862 -17.54 1.70 27.42
C GLN A 862 -17.79 2.19 28.86
N LEU A 863 -18.80 1.66 29.56
CA LEU A 863 -19.12 2.01 30.95
C LEU A 863 -18.22 1.29 31.95
N LEU A 864 -18.04 -0.03 31.80
CA LEU A 864 -17.10 -0.83 32.60
C LEU A 864 -15.65 -0.45 32.27
N GLN A 865 -15.38 -0.12 30.99
CA GLN A 865 -14.05 0.21 30.49
C GLN A 865 -13.68 1.68 30.43
N GLY A 866 -14.57 2.59 30.82
CA GLY A 866 -14.15 3.94 31.23
C GLY A 866 -13.20 3.92 32.43
N GLY A 867 -13.12 2.79 33.14
CA GLY A 867 -12.12 2.51 34.18
C GLY A 867 -11.49 1.12 34.15
N HIS A 868 -11.70 0.33 33.08
CA HIS A 868 -11.12 -1.01 32.95
C HIS A 868 -9.62 -0.91 32.69
N SER A 869 -8.87 -1.24 33.73
CA SER A 869 -7.46 -1.48 33.66
C SER A 869 -7.19 -2.98 33.61
N ILE A 870 -6.05 -3.33 33.04
CA ILE A 870 -5.46 -4.65 33.19
C ILE A 870 -4.13 -4.47 33.93
N GLN A 871 -3.69 -5.49 34.65
CA GLN A 871 -2.38 -5.49 35.30
C GLN A 871 -1.29 -5.86 34.29
N LEU A 872 -1.12 -5.01 33.27
CA LEU A 872 -0.06 -5.08 32.26
C LEU A 872 0.58 -3.70 32.11
N HIS A 873 1.89 -3.64 32.29
CA HIS A 873 2.66 -2.41 32.31
C HIS A 873 3.89 -2.50 31.42
N ALA A 874 4.06 -1.57 30.48
CA ALA A 874 5.28 -1.38 29.70
C ALA A 874 6.34 -0.72 30.59
N TRP A 875 7.36 -1.46 31.01
CA TRP A 875 8.24 -1.00 32.09
C TRP A 875 9.54 -0.37 31.59
N LYS A 876 10.32 -1.12 30.79
CA LYS A 876 11.66 -0.72 30.34
C LYS A 876 11.88 -1.00 28.88
N TYR A 877 12.46 -0.05 28.15
CA TYR A 877 12.93 -0.24 26.77
C TYR A 877 14.42 0.02 26.65
N LYS A 878 15.12 -0.86 25.93
CA LYS A 878 16.50 -0.62 25.50
C LYS A 878 16.48 -0.35 24.02
N LEU A 879 16.95 0.83 23.64
CA LEU A 879 17.02 1.28 22.26
C LEU A 879 18.48 1.54 21.89
N SER A 880 19.00 0.76 20.96
CA SER A 880 20.32 0.98 20.39
C SER A 880 20.17 1.78 19.10
N ILE A 881 20.61 3.04 19.13
CA ILE A 881 20.65 3.92 17.97
C ILE A 881 21.96 3.65 17.24
N LEU A 882 21.84 3.18 16.00
CA LEU A 882 22.97 2.71 15.22
C LEU A 882 23.30 3.71 14.12
N GLU A 883 24.56 3.78 13.70
CA GLU A 883 24.99 4.33 12.42
C GLU A 883 25.31 3.16 11.50
N ARG A 884 24.70 3.14 10.32
CA ARG A 884 25.04 2.20 9.25
C ARG A 884 25.66 2.97 8.11
N LYS A 885 26.97 2.81 7.92
CA LYS A 885 27.70 3.41 6.78
C LYS A 885 27.49 2.63 5.49
N SER A 886 27.27 1.31 5.58
CA SER A 886 26.92 0.40 4.48
C SER A 886 26.14 -0.82 4.98
N SER A 887 25.68 -1.71 4.08
CA SER A 887 24.98 -2.95 4.46
C SER A 887 25.92 -4.05 5.00
N TYR A 888 27.23 -3.91 4.74
CA TYR A 888 28.27 -4.88 5.11
C TYR A 888 29.06 -4.48 6.36
N ASP A 889 28.97 -3.22 6.80
CA ASP A 889 29.65 -2.77 8.01
C ASP A 889 28.90 -3.21 9.26
N GLU A 890 29.64 -3.63 10.29
CA GLU A 890 29.05 -3.80 11.61
C GLU A 890 28.45 -2.46 12.05
N PRO A 891 27.16 -2.43 12.43
CA PRO A 891 26.50 -1.20 12.79
C PRO A 891 27.18 -0.61 14.03
N MET A 892 27.67 0.61 13.91
CA MET A 892 28.29 1.32 15.01
C MET A 892 27.19 1.86 15.92
N VAL A 893 27.27 1.61 17.22
CA VAL A 893 26.31 2.17 18.18
C VAL A 893 26.63 3.66 18.37
N LEU A 894 25.75 4.54 17.88
CA LEU A 894 25.84 5.98 18.13
C LEU A 894 25.42 6.33 19.56
N GLN A 895 24.40 5.66 20.07
CA GLN A 895 23.90 5.84 21.43
C GLN A 895 23.04 4.66 21.85
N ASP A 896 23.30 4.13 23.05
CA ASP A 896 22.38 3.23 23.73
C ASP A 896 21.51 4.04 24.71
N LEU A 897 20.20 3.84 24.62
CA LEU A 897 19.23 4.39 25.55
C LEU A 897 18.63 3.26 26.39
N ASP A 898 18.79 3.35 27.70
CA ASP A 898 18.06 2.51 28.67
C ASP A 898 16.97 3.37 29.30
N LEU A 899 15.73 3.11 28.91
CA LEU A 899 14.57 3.92 29.21
C LEU A 899 13.66 3.15 30.15
N SER A 900 13.21 3.77 31.22
CA SER A 900 12.32 3.15 32.20
C SER A 900 11.29 4.13 32.73
N VAL A 901 10.15 3.61 33.17
CA VAL A 901 9.16 4.35 33.96
C VAL A 901 8.91 3.66 35.29
N ASP A 902 8.31 4.37 36.23
CA ASP A 902 7.99 3.84 37.55
C ASP A 902 7.02 2.65 37.47
N LEU A 903 7.26 1.65 38.31
CA LEU A 903 6.38 0.51 38.44
C LEU A 903 5.04 0.90 39.08
N PRO A 904 3.93 0.31 38.63
CA PRO A 904 2.64 0.52 39.28
C PRO A 904 2.63 -0.14 40.66
N GLY A 905 1.79 0.35 41.58
CA GLY A 905 1.73 -0.14 42.96
C GLY A 905 1.50 -1.65 43.10
N TRP A 906 0.74 -2.27 42.18
CA TRP A 906 0.54 -3.72 42.16
C TRP A 906 1.78 -4.53 41.77
N ALA A 907 2.80 -3.90 41.18
CA ALA A 907 4.10 -4.50 40.87
C ALA A 907 5.23 -3.99 41.79
N ALA A 908 4.93 -3.07 42.72
CA ALA A 908 5.91 -2.44 43.59
C ALA A 908 6.45 -3.37 44.69
N THR A 909 5.83 -4.53 44.89
CA THR A 909 6.27 -5.59 45.82
C THR A 909 7.41 -6.45 45.29
N LEU A 910 7.92 -6.16 44.09
CA LEU A 910 9.15 -6.78 43.59
C LEU A 910 10.26 -6.61 44.64
N PRO A 911 10.88 -7.71 45.13
CA PRO A 911 11.94 -7.60 46.12
C PRO A 911 13.03 -6.66 45.59
N HIS A 912 13.43 -5.67 46.40
CA HIS A 912 14.46 -4.68 46.03
C HIS A 912 15.80 -5.30 45.57
N THR A 913 16.02 -6.58 45.88
CA THR A 913 17.18 -7.39 45.50
C THR A 913 17.08 -8.04 44.11
N THR A 914 15.93 -7.96 43.42
CA THR A 914 15.70 -8.64 42.14
C THR A 914 16.43 -7.91 41.01
N LYS A 915 17.64 -8.37 40.65
CA LYS A 915 18.34 -7.91 39.44
C LYS A 915 17.63 -8.43 38.18
N ILE A 916 16.75 -7.61 37.61
CA ILE A 916 16.05 -7.96 36.36
C ILE A 916 16.95 -7.61 35.16
N ASN A 917 17.61 -8.62 34.58
CA ASN A 917 18.32 -8.45 33.31
C ASN A 917 17.37 -8.56 32.11
N TRP A 918 17.80 -8.01 30.96
CA TRP A 918 17.10 -8.14 29.69
C TRP A 918 16.88 -9.62 29.30
N LEU A 919 15.67 -9.96 28.86
CA LEU A 919 15.23 -11.28 28.38
C LEU A 919 15.64 -11.57 26.93
#